data_AF-A0A518H5B3-F1
#
_entry.id   AF-A0A518H5B3-F1
#
_cell.length_a   1.000
_cell.length_b   1.000
_cell.length_c   1.000
_cell.angle_alpha   90.00
_cell.angle_beta   90.00
_cell.angle_gamma   90.00
#
_symmetry.space_group_name_H-M   'P 1'
#
loop_
_entity.id
_entity.type
_entity.pdbx_description
1 polymer ?
#
loop_
_entity_poly.entity_id
_entity_poly.type
_entity_poly.pdbx_seq_one_letter_code
_entity_poly.pdbx_strand_id
1 'polypeptide(L)'
;MALMPSPGRLPRIPSPNPPGAEPPTDAERLRLWTGSGSAGTTPGDGTGTAPALGSVSGLEAILEEFTRRWDLGEAPRAEQYLDRLPGGDPDGPVELIYHEYCLRVSSGDRPSPDAFVGRFPAHRDRLLRLIALREALPSFSPGSAEEPAPFKPGDVVGSFRLLRELGRGGFARVFLAADTELEDRLLVVKVAGRPSAEHRYLARAPHPHIVPILRERTTDDGLQLIFMPFVGGATLGEVLVESRMRSRRPDRGADLLTDLDLRSAPEFSAGTSARPARELISGLSYAQAVSWVVARLAEALDHAYRAGVTHGDLKPSNVLIGGDGQPMLLDFNLSTDWQPDAPPGSPSGEAGGTLAYMAPERLRAIAEPELASPPGREARHRADLYALGLILREALTGRPPLVPSPTDASPRSGRDLAARLAADRTAGDPDFRPLLASIPPGLRVILRRCLAPAPSERYPLASHLADDLDRWRTGLPLAHAHPPRWLELARWARRRRRPLLAAALSVLLGVAGSGAASVVQGQAVSLDLQRRAKSQWQSSLVDAVAEYRPLFLDRAPDAIDDAEAILRAYGLLDEDGPSFWDNPEIIELEEPERSDLQCLILHQALILGVEATTPDYDVFPEERRRALAVINRLRGRYSIAPLDRVAACLREQLRDRSPSPASKEPPPPWLESYLSGCLTEALCIEGETGMKVGRGPSSFQQAMSDYRQALSRRPELYYPRYRLAAVAVRIGDFSVADEAISHCLERRRDSALLWLGRGVSKSYLGAVDSAIAHLRQAIDLAPRWEVPYRNIALLGVERGRPDLIRQAVQRYRLLTRSSGPARWQTLCNQLELIAGQPLPPEFRPVATRGVDPIRLGLGLDDLNTRFALANQAQIAGEYQWAMDGYCLIIQEQPANLRARYNRAVLLQQTGRMNEAHEEYRFVVDHPDFDAFVLQEPSTLVSTAVLSGQAAREADYDSSIYLAEEAARLANRTGHYLGEASYALARAHAVASSADPSHLGPAVDALLQAGRQDPDFIGSRFARDPMFDGRHAEFAELLGGPESFLPTPDGR
;
A
#
# COMPACT_ATOMS: atom_id res chain seq x y z
N MET A 1 42.62 -33.13 9.10
CA MET A 1 43.36 -31.89 9.46
C MET A 1 42.37 -30.74 9.29
N ALA A 2 41.53 -30.42 10.30
CA ALA A 2 41.79 -29.52 11.45
C ALA A 2 42.09 -28.08 10.95
N LEU A 3 41.31 -27.01 11.20
CA LEU A 3 40.38 -26.65 12.29
C LEU A 3 39.34 -25.60 11.83
N MET A 4 38.14 -25.66 12.41
CA MET A 4 37.12 -24.59 12.52
C MET A 4 36.99 -24.15 13.99
N PRO A 5 36.33 -23.00 14.27
CA PRO A 5 35.43 -22.91 15.41
C PRO A 5 34.03 -22.39 15.05
N SER A 6 33.01 -22.99 15.69
CA SER A 6 31.57 -22.80 15.48
C SER A 6 30.98 -21.51 16.10
N PRO A 7 29.88 -20.95 15.56
CA PRO A 7 29.14 -19.84 16.16
C PRO A 7 28.00 -20.33 17.10
N GLY A 8 27.90 -19.70 18.28
CA GLY A 8 26.93 -20.00 19.33
C GLY A 8 25.51 -19.51 19.05
N ARG A 9 24.52 -20.32 19.45
CA ARG A 9 23.08 -20.04 19.46
C ARG A 9 22.66 -19.31 20.74
N LEU A 10 21.78 -18.31 20.61
CA LEU A 10 20.92 -17.80 21.69
C LEU A 10 19.44 -18.13 21.38
N PRO A 11 18.57 -18.29 22.40
CA PRO A 11 17.36 -19.12 22.36
C PRO A 11 16.07 -18.43 21.89
N ARG A 12 15.08 -19.29 21.58
CA ARG A 12 13.74 -19.04 21.02
C ARG A 12 12.83 -18.18 21.92
N ILE A 13 12.00 -17.38 21.25
CA ILE A 13 10.83 -16.64 21.76
C ILE A 13 9.66 -17.63 21.96
N PRO A 14 8.87 -17.57 23.05
CA PRO A 14 7.63 -18.34 23.17
C PRO A 14 6.42 -17.63 22.52
N SER A 15 5.56 -18.43 21.89
CA SER A 15 4.27 -18.06 21.28
C SER A 15 3.15 -17.83 22.31
N PRO A 16 1.99 -17.26 21.92
CA PRO A 16 0.98 -16.69 22.83
C PRO A 16 -0.02 -17.71 23.39
N ASN A 17 -0.60 -17.40 24.56
CA ASN A 17 -1.67 -18.18 25.22
C ASN A 17 -3.01 -18.14 24.44
N PRO A 18 -3.85 -19.20 24.54
CA PRO A 18 -5.17 -19.31 23.91
C PRO A 18 -6.28 -18.54 24.68
N PRO A 19 -7.46 -18.32 24.06
CA PRO A 19 -8.49 -17.41 24.57
C PRO A 19 -9.37 -18.08 25.63
N GLY A 20 -9.55 -17.44 26.81
CA GLY A 20 -10.54 -17.89 27.79
C GLY A 20 -10.28 -17.59 29.28
N ALA A 21 -9.61 -16.48 29.66
CA ALA A 21 -9.47 -16.11 31.07
C ALA A 21 -9.85 -14.64 31.31
N GLU A 22 -10.77 -14.41 32.26
CA GLU A 22 -11.25 -13.10 32.72
C GLU A 22 -10.17 -12.29 33.47
N PRO A 23 -10.26 -10.95 33.52
CA PRO A 23 -9.28 -10.12 34.22
C PRO A 23 -9.49 -10.12 35.75
N PRO A 24 -8.43 -9.97 36.56
CA PRO A 24 -8.49 -10.08 38.02
C PRO A 24 -9.22 -8.89 38.67
N THR A 25 -9.84 -9.15 39.83
CA THR A 25 -10.67 -8.19 40.59
C THR A 25 -9.85 -7.31 41.54
N ASP A 26 -10.41 -6.16 41.93
CA ASP A 26 -9.74 -5.09 42.70
C ASP A 26 -9.23 -5.50 44.10
N ALA A 27 -9.61 -6.67 44.63
CA ALA A 27 -9.06 -7.23 45.87
C ALA A 27 -7.62 -7.78 45.70
N GLU A 28 -7.20 -8.14 44.49
CA GLU A 28 -5.86 -8.68 44.22
C GLU A 28 -4.80 -7.58 44.00
N ARG A 29 -5.21 -6.35 43.69
CA ARG A 29 -4.31 -5.19 43.56
C ARG A 29 -3.83 -4.64 44.92
N LEU A 30 -4.53 -4.95 46.01
CA LEU A 30 -4.26 -4.44 47.35
C LEU A 30 -3.25 -5.28 48.17
N ARG A 31 -2.69 -6.37 47.60
CA ARG A 31 -1.73 -7.24 48.30
C ARG A 31 -0.25 -6.94 48.07
N LEU A 32 0.11 -5.93 47.26
CA LEU A 32 1.51 -5.60 46.96
C LEU A 32 2.15 -4.58 47.91
N TRP A 33 1.50 -4.20 49.02
CA TRP A 33 2.04 -3.21 49.95
C TRP A 33 1.89 -3.56 51.44
N THR A 34 1.88 -4.84 51.80
CA THR A 34 2.10 -5.31 53.19
C THR A 34 2.85 -6.65 53.25
N GLY A 35 4.04 -6.65 53.85
CA GLY A 35 4.59 -7.70 54.73
C GLY A 35 4.92 -9.13 54.23
N SER A 36 6.21 -9.47 54.30
CA SER A 36 6.83 -10.68 54.90
C SER A 36 6.10 -12.04 54.96
N GLY A 37 6.85 -13.10 54.59
CA GLY A 37 6.96 -14.37 55.34
C GLY A 37 5.73 -15.30 55.38
N SER A 38 5.79 -16.41 54.62
CA SER A 38 4.82 -17.51 54.73
C SER A 38 5.10 -18.42 55.95
N ALA A 39 4.06 -18.67 56.72
CA ALA A 39 4.04 -19.54 57.90
C ALA A 39 3.80 -21.03 57.57
N GLY A 40 4.05 -21.89 58.56
CA GLY A 40 3.43 -23.21 58.68
C GLY A 40 3.76 -23.95 59.99
N THR A 41 3.01 -23.71 61.08
CA THR A 41 2.16 -24.71 61.78
C THR A 41 1.47 -24.13 63.05
N THR A 42 0.24 -24.63 63.30
CA THR A 42 -0.86 -24.34 64.30
C THR A 42 -0.50 -24.36 65.82
N PRO A 43 -1.44 -24.15 66.79
CA PRO A 43 -2.83 -23.56 66.84
C PRO A 43 -3.08 -22.56 68.03
N GLY A 44 -4.29 -21.96 68.14
CA GLY A 44 -4.84 -21.53 69.45
C GLY A 44 -5.93 -20.43 69.45
N ASP A 45 -7.18 -20.85 69.63
CA ASP A 45 -8.33 -20.27 70.38
C ASP A 45 -8.60 -18.75 70.50
N GLY A 46 -9.89 -18.38 70.41
CA GLY A 46 -10.45 -17.27 71.21
C GLY A 46 -11.45 -16.32 70.53
N THR A 47 -12.73 -16.70 70.55
CA THR A 47 -13.95 -15.89 70.70
C THR A 47 -13.90 -14.34 70.68
N GLY A 48 -14.79 -13.73 69.86
CA GLY A 48 -15.80 -12.77 70.36
C GLY A 48 -15.56 -11.25 70.22
N THR A 49 -16.37 -10.64 69.33
CA THR A 49 -17.04 -9.30 69.43
C THR A 49 -16.23 -7.99 69.59
N ALA A 50 -16.59 -7.01 68.76
CA ALA A 50 -16.12 -5.62 68.78
C ALA A 50 -16.63 -4.80 70.00
N PRO A 51 -15.90 -3.75 70.46
CA PRO A 51 -16.45 -2.76 71.40
C PRO A 51 -16.53 -1.32 70.85
N ALA A 52 -17.38 -0.53 71.52
CA ALA A 52 -17.93 0.79 71.18
C ALA A 52 -17.25 2.00 71.87
N LEU A 53 -17.77 3.20 71.55
CA LEU A 53 -17.45 4.59 71.95
C LEU A 53 -17.30 4.88 73.48
N GLY A 54 -16.57 5.95 73.85
CA GLY A 54 -16.65 6.67 75.14
C GLY A 54 -15.97 8.05 75.06
N SER A 55 -16.08 9.05 75.96
CA SER A 55 -17.04 9.58 76.96
C SER A 55 -16.45 10.95 77.43
N VAL A 56 -17.24 12.03 77.58
CA VAL A 56 -16.77 13.44 77.81
C VAL A 56 -16.58 13.79 79.31
N SER A 57 -15.69 14.75 79.63
CA SER A 57 -15.26 15.09 81.01
C SER A 57 -16.26 15.97 81.81
N GLY A 58 -16.15 15.99 83.14
CA GLY A 58 -17.14 16.62 84.05
C GLY A 58 -17.18 18.14 84.10
N LEU A 59 -16.09 18.86 83.79
CA LEU A 59 -16.06 20.33 83.71
C LEU A 59 -16.73 20.85 82.43
N GLU A 60 -16.51 20.15 81.31
CA GLU A 60 -17.13 20.48 80.02
C GLU A 60 -18.65 20.43 80.12
N ALA A 61 -19.21 19.40 80.77
CA ALA A 61 -20.64 19.30 81.01
C ALA A 61 -21.19 20.46 81.88
N ILE A 62 -20.40 20.95 82.85
CA ILE A 62 -20.79 22.07 83.72
C ILE A 62 -20.77 23.40 82.96
N LEU A 63 -19.75 23.64 82.13
CA LEU A 63 -19.66 24.85 81.30
C LEU A 63 -20.74 24.87 80.22
N GLU A 64 -21.06 23.73 79.64
CA GLU A 64 -22.12 23.58 78.63
C GLU A 64 -23.50 23.83 79.26
N GLU A 65 -23.75 23.31 80.47
CA GLU A 65 -24.96 23.63 81.23
C GLU A 65 -25.01 25.12 81.63
N PHE A 66 -23.87 25.70 82.03
CA PHE A 66 -23.76 27.11 82.42
C PHE A 66 -24.10 28.05 81.26
N THR A 67 -23.52 27.80 80.07
CA THR A 67 -23.82 28.58 78.85
C THR A 67 -25.26 28.39 78.40
N ARG A 68 -25.78 27.16 78.42
CA ARG A 68 -27.17 26.89 78.02
C ARG A 68 -28.17 27.69 78.88
N ARG A 69 -27.93 27.79 80.19
CA ARG A 69 -28.78 28.59 81.10
C ARG A 69 -28.58 30.09 80.92
N TRP A 70 -27.38 30.52 80.54
CA TRP A 70 -27.12 31.91 80.16
C TRP A 70 -27.92 32.33 78.92
N ASP A 71 -27.94 31.48 77.89
CA ASP A 71 -28.66 31.73 76.63
C ASP A 71 -30.20 31.75 76.80
N LEU A 72 -30.70 31.04 77.81
CA LEU A 72 -32.11 31.08 78.21
C LEU A 72 -32.49 32.34 79.01
N GLY A 73 -31.54 33.23 79.28
CA GLY A 73 -31.76 34.52 79.95
C GLY A 73 -31.75 34.45 81.49
N GLU A 74 -31.32 33.35 82.10
CA GLU A 74 -31.36 33.15 83.56
C GLU A 74 -30.18 33.82 84.31
N ALA A 75 -29.13 34.24 83.61
CA ALA A 75 -27.92 34.87 84.15
C ALA A 75 -27.30 34.18 85.40
N PRO A 76 -26.98 32.86 85.31
CA PRO A 76 -26.41 32.09 86.41
C PRO A 76 -25.08 32.66 86.94
N ARG A 77 -24.75 32.38 88.22
CA ARG A 77 -23.51 32.82 88.87
C ARG A 77 -22.55 31.66 89.14
N ALA A 78 -21.25 31.88 88.94
CA ALA A 78 -20.22 30.86 89.06
C ALA A 78 -20.18 30.24 90.46
N GLU A 79 -20.43 31.00 91.53
CA GLU A 79 -20.50 30.50 92.92
C GLU A 79 -21.47 29.32 93.08
N GLN A 80 -22.52 29.25 92.25
CA GLN A 80 -23.55 28.21 92.32
C GLN A 80 -23.07 26.85 91.78
N TYR A 81 -21.94 26.83 91.08
CA TYR A 81 -21.41 25.64 90.40
C TYR A 81 -20.04 25.22 90.93
N LEU A 82 -19.38 26.03 91.76
CA LEU A 82 -18.05 25.73 92.31
C LEU A 82 -18.03 24.42 93.12
N ASP A 83 -19.06 24.16 93.93
CA ASP A 83 -19.16 22.93 94.73
C ASP A 83 -19.48 21.68 93.89
N ARG A 84 -19.88 21.85 92.62
CA ARG A 84 -20.18 20.76 91.67
C ARG A 84 -18.97 20.36 90.84
N LEU A 85 -17.87 21.11 90.92
CA LEU A 85 -16.66 20.80 90.17
C LEU A 85 -15.99 19.53 90.72
N PRO A 86 -15.39 18.69 89.87
CA PRO A 86 -14.68 17.48 90.32
C PRO A 86 -13.52 17.85 91.26
N GLY A 87 -13.46 17.22 92.44
CA GLY A 87 -12.38 17.47 93.40
C GLY A 87 -11.00 17.05 92.85
N GLY A 88 -10.01 17.96 92.89
CA GLY A 88 -8.64 17.72 92.46
C GLY A 88 -8.18 18.53 91.26
N ASP A 89 -9.08 19.26 90.59
CA ASP A 89 -8.75 20.20 89.51
C ASP A 89 -8.56 21.63 90.06
N PRO A 90 -7.32 22.16 90.09
CA PRO A 90 -7.05 23.49 90.61
C PRO A 90 -7.48 24.63 89.67
N ASP A 91 -7.77 24.33 88.39
CA ASP A 91 -8.01 25.33 87.34
C ASP A 91 -9.49 25.43 86.95
N GLY A 92 -10.28 24.36 87.13
CA GLY A 92 -11.73 24.35 86.89
C GLY A 92 -12.51 25.49 87.56
N PRO A 93 -12.25 25.86 88.84
CA PRO A 93 -12.87 27.04 89.46
C PRO A 93 -12.56 28.35 88.73
N VAL A 94 -11.31 28.52 88.28
CA VAL A 94 -10.85 29.73 87.59
C VAL A 94 -11.51 29.82 86.21
N GLU A 95 -11.60 28.70 85.49
CA GLU A 95 -12.18 28.63 84.16
C GLU A 95 -13.68 28.93 84.18
N LEU A 96 -14.44 28.35 85.12
CA LEU A 96 -15.85 28.64 85.31
C LEU A 96 -16.12 30.09 85.72
N ILE A 97 -15.33 30.65 86.64
CA ILE A 97 -15.47 32.04 87.09
C ILE A 97 -15.14 33.03 85.96
N TYR A 98 -14.10 32.73 85.18
CA TYR A 98 -13.74 33.54 84.02
C TYR A 98 -14.76 33.43 82.89
N HIS A 99 -15.37 32.25 82.70
CA HIS A 99 -16.47 32.04 81.75
C HIS A 99 -17.70 32.90 82.07
N GLU A 100 -18.09 33.02 83.36
CA GLU A 100 -19.13 33.97 83.78
C GLU A 100 -18.76 35.42 83.45
N TYR A 101 -17.51 35.82 83.74
CA TYR A 101 -17.02 37.16 83.40
C TYR A 101 -17.06 37.41 81.89
N CYS A 102 -16.76 36.38 81.10
CA CYS A 102 -16.82 36.41 79.65
C CYS A 102 -18.22 36.69 79.14
N LEU A 103 -19.18 35.90 79.59
CA LEU A 103 -20.58 36.00 79.18
C LEU A 103 -21.22 37.35 79.57
N ARG A 104 -20.91 37.89 80.76
CA ARG A 104 -21.37 39.22 81.22
C ARG A 104 -20.87 40.37 80.36
N VAL A 105 -19.60 40.34 79.98
CA VAL A 105 -19.01 41.40 79.13
C VAL A 105 -19.57 41.31 77.71
N SER A 106 -19.76 40.10 77.16
CA SER A 106 -20.37 39.92 75.83
C SER A 106 -21.84 40.31 75.78
N SER A 107 -22.57 40.21 76.90
CA SER A 107 -23.95 40.71 77.01
C SER A 107 -24.04 42.22 77.32
N GLY A 108 -22.90 42.91 77.43
CA GLY A 108 -22.82 44.37 77.60
C GLY A 108 -22.78 44.88 79.05
N ASP A 109 -22.76 44.01 80.06
CA ASP A 109 -22.93 44.33 81.50
C ASP A 109 -21.66 44.93 82.17
N ARG A 110 -20.56 45.11 81.41
CA ARG A 110 -19.23 45.65 81.79
C ARG A 110 -18.92 45.75 83.30
N PRO A 111 -18.79 44.62 84.02
CA PRO A 111 -18.47 44.62 85.45
C PRO A 111 -17.02 45.05 85.69
N SER A 112 -16.79 45.88 86.71
CA SER A 112 -15.43 46.31 87.12
C SER A 112 -14.55 45.09 87.45
N PRO A 113 -13.36 44.93 86.81
CA PRO A 113 -12.46 43.80 87.04
C PRO A 113 -12.11 43.55 88.50
N ASP A 114 -11.69 44.58 89.22
CA ASP A 114 -11.31 44.46 90.64
C ASP A 114 -12.51 44.10 91.53
N ALA A 115 -13.69 44.67 91.26
CA ALA A 115 -14.90 44.36 92.03
C ALA A 115 -15.44 42.96 91.72
N PHE A 116 -15.38 42.53 90.45
CA PHE A 116 -15.83 41.20 90.04
C PHE A 116 -14.94 40.11 90.61
N VAL A 117 -13.62 40.30 90.53
CA VAL A 117 -12.66 39.34 91.06
C VAL A 117 -12.61 39.36 92.59
N GLY A 118 -12.94 40.49 93.22
CA GLY A 118 -13.09 40.59 94.67
C GLY A 118 -14.08 39.60 95.29
N ARG A 119 -15.01 39.04 94.49
CA ARG A 119 -15.91 37.93 94.89
C ARG A 119 -15.17 36.63 95.17
N PHE A 120 -13.97 36.45 94.59
CA PHE A 120 -13.21 35.20 94.62
C PHE A 120 -11.75 35.43 95.05
N PRO A 121 -11.49 35.73 96.35
CA PRO A 121 -10.17 36.15 96.82
C PRO A 121 -9.07 35.11 96.55
N ALA A 122 -9.39 33.81 96.63
CA ALA A 122 -8.43 32.72 96.43
C ALA A 122 -7.92 32.59 94.98
N HIS A 123 -8.66 33.11 94.00
CA HIS A 123 -8.31 33.04 92.58
C HIS A 123 -7.99 34.42 91.99
N ARG A 124 -7.84 35.43 92.85
CA ARG A 124 -7.80 36.84 92.47
C ARG A 124 -6.73 37.17 91.46
N ASP A 125 -5.48 36.80 91.73
CA ASP A 125 -4.37 37.17 90.86
C ASP A 125 -4.43 36.47 89.49
N ARG A 126 -4.97 35.24 89.45
CA ARG A 126 -5.16 34.50 88.18
C ARG A 126 -6.31 35.09 87.36
N LEU A 127 -7.43 35.42 87.99
CA LEU A 127 -8.58 36.03 87.29
C LEU A 127 -8.29 37.46 86.84
N LEU A 128 -7.63 38.28 87.66
CA LEU A 128 -7.22 39.64 87.26
C LEU A 128 -6.28 39.61 86.06
N ARG A 129 -5.37 38.61 85.98
CA ARG A 129 -4.52 38.43 84.80
C ARG A 129 -5.33 38.07 83.56
N LEU A 130 -6.27 37.13 83.65
CA LEU A 130 -7.11 36.72 82.51
C LEU A 130 -8.06 37.83 82.04
N ILE A 131 -8.55 38.66 82.98
CA ILE A 131 -9.40 39.80 82.67
C ILE A 131 -8.58 40.94 82.06
N ALA A 132 -7.42 41.27 82.61
CA ALA A 132 -6.52 42.27 82.03
C ALA A 132 -6.06 41.88 80.61
N LEU A 133 -5.81 40.58 80.38
CA LEU A 133 -5.51 40.06 79.05
C LEU A 133 -6.66 40.32 78.06
N ARG A 134 -7.91 40.22 78.53
CA ARG A 134 -9.12 40.44 77.72
C ARG A 134 -9.47 41.91 77.52
N GLU A 135 -9.31 42.75 78.52
CA GLU A 135 -9.57 44.19 78.39
C GLU A 135 -8.46 44.92 77.61
N ALA A 136 -7.30 44.30 77.45
CA ALA A 136 -6.27 44.75 76.51
C ALA A 136 -6.63 44.44 75.04
N LEU A 137 -7.58 43.55 74.78
CA LEU A 137 -7.96 43.09 73.44
C LEU A 137 -8.93 43.97 72.60
N PRO A 138 -9.62 45.04 73.06
CA PRO A 138 -10.46 45.88 72.20
C PRO A 138 -9.74 47.06 71.50
N SER A 139 -8.44 47.28 71.76
CA SER A 139 -7.72 48.49 71.29
C SER A 139 -6.73 48.25 70.15
N PHE A 140 -6.74 47.08 69.51
CA PHE A 140 -5.84 46.79 68.38
C PHE A 140 -6.50 47.17 67.05
N SER A 141 -6.35 48.44 66.65
CA SER A 141 -6.48 48.89 65.26
C SER A 141 -5.20 48.55 64.46
N PRO A 142 -5.31 48.21 63.18
CA PRO A 142 -4.26 47.53 62.42
C PRO A 142 -3.16 48.51 62.00
N GLY A 143 -1.98 48.37 62.58
CA GLY A 143 -0.83 49.22 62.26
C GLY A 143 0.53 48.68 62.69
N SER A 144 0.57 47.71 63.61
CA SER A 144 1.78 46.97 63.95
C SER A 144 1.50 45.48 63.83
N ALA A 145 2.21 44.82 62.93
CA ALA A 145 2.36 43.38 62.98
C ALA A 145 3.06 43.03 64.29
N GLU A 146 2.34 42.53 65.28
CA GLU A 146 2.92 41.72 66.34
C GLU A 146 2.39 40.28 66.25
N GLU A 147 3.27 39.37 66.61
CA GLU A 147 3.46 38.06 66.02
C GLU A 147 2.37 37.03 66.35
N PRO A 148 2.10 36.07 65.45
CA PRO A 148 1.44 34.84 65.83
C PRO A 148 2.32 34.12 66.87
N ALA A 149 1.91 34.09 68.15
CA ALA A 149 2.57 33.41 69.27
C ALA A 149 4.09 33.75 69.50
N PRO A 150 4.56 33.92 70.75
CA PRO A 150 5.95 34.29 71.05
C PRO A 150 6.96 33.14 70.82
N PHE A 151 6.58 32.12 70.05
CA PHE A 151 7.44 30.97 69.80
C PHE A 151 8.57 31.35 68.84
N LYS A 152 9.79 31.10 69.24
CA LYS A 152 11.01 31.27 68.45
C LYS A 152 11.66 29.90 68.22
N PRO A 153 12.46 29.77 67.15
CA PRO A 153 13.40 28.67 67.04
C PRO A 153 14.17 28.48 68.35
N GLY A 154 14.13 27.26 68.90
CA GLY A 154 14.69 26.90 70.21
C GLY A 154 13.62 26.59 71.27
N ASP A 155 12.41 27.13 71.13
CA ASP A 155 11.34 26.89 72.10
C ASP A 155 10.80 25.45 72.04
N VAL A 156 10.31 24.96 73.18
CA VAL A 156 9.73 23.62 73.31
C VAL A 156 8.23 23.72 73.51
N VAL A 157 7.47 23.00 72.69
CA VAL A 157 6.01 22.93 72.74
C VAL A 157 5.60 21.47 72.93
N GLY A 158 5.27 21.08 74.16
CA GLY A 158 5.08 19.65 74.51
C GLY A 158 6.39 18.86 74.43
N SER A 159 6.43 17.76 73.68
CA SER A 159 7.67 16.99 73.38
C SER A 159 8.44 17.54 72.17
N PHE A 160 7.96 18.63 71.56
CA PHE A 160 8.44 19.10 70.27
C PHE A 160 9.34 20.33 70.43
N ARG A 161 10.62 20.19 70.07
CA ARG A 161 11.56 21.32 70.02
C ARG A 161 11.43 22.02 68.68
N LEU A 162 11.02 23.28 68.66
CA LEU A 162 10.93 24.09 67.45
C LEU A 162 12.35 24.40 66.96
N LEU A 163 12.68 23.99 65.74
CA LEU A 163 14.02 24.14 65.17
C LEU A 163 14.13 25.37 64.28
N ARG A 164 13.12 25.59 63.42
CA ARG A 164 13.13 26.66 62.41
C ARG A 164 11.72 26.99 61.98
N GLU A 165 11.44 28.25 61.72
CA GLU A 165 10.18 28.66 61.10
C GLU A 165 10.21 28.30 59.60
N LEU A 166 9.19 27.54 59.16
CA LEU A 166 8.98 27.14 57.76
C LEU A 166 8.07 28.12 57.02
N GLY A 167 7.16 28.79 57.72
CA GLY A 167 6.25 29.75 57.11
C GLY A 167 5.40 30.49 58.13
N ARG A 168 5.00 31.71 57.77
CA ARG A 168 4.17 32.59 58.59
C ARG A 168 2.95 33.05 57.79
N GLY A 169 1.76 32.78 58.30
CA GLY A 169 0.50 33.31 57.77
C GLY A 169 -0.13 34.33 58.74
N GLY A 170 -1.22 34.97 58.31
CA GLY A 170 -1.92 35.99 59.11
C GLY A 170 -2.49 35.49 60.44
N PHE A 171 -2.71 34.18 60.59
CA PHE A 171 -3.34 33.57 61.79
C PHE A 171 -2.58 32.36 62.36
N ALA A 172 -1.47 31.96 61.76
CA ALA A 172 -0.69 30.79 62.18
C ALA A 172 0.79 30.89 61.78
N ARG A 173 1.67 30.22 62.55
CA ARG A 173 3.07 29.98 62.21
C ARG A 173 3.36 28.51 62.09
N VAL A 174 4.19 28.16 61.14
CA VAL A 174 4.55 26.78 60.82
C VAL A 174 6.03 26.61 61.14
N PHE A 175 6.34 25.65 62.00
CA PHE A 175 7.69 25.37 62.45
C PHE A 175 8.10 23.95 62.03
N LEU A 176 9.36 23.79 61.64
CA LEU A 176 10.04 22.52 61.71
C LEU A 176 10.32 22.24 63.18
N ALA A 177 9.97 21.06 63.66
CA ALA A 177 10.23 20.63 65.02
C ALA A 177 10.85 19.24 65.06
N ALA A 178 11.64 18.98 66.08
CA ALA A 178 12.11 17.64 66.44
C ALA A 178 11.21 17.07 67.53
N ASP A 179 10.67 15.88 67.33
CA ASP A 179 10.03 15.10 68.39
C ASP A 179 11.10 14.50 69.29
N THR A 180 11.27 15.10 70.48
CA THR A 180 12.30 14.65 71.43
C THR A 180 11.98 13.27 72.04
N GLU A 181 10.75 12.77 71.89
CA GLU A 181 10.36 11.41 72.32
C GLU A 181 10.59 10.34 71.24
N LEU A 182 10.77 10.74 69.97
CA LEU A 182 10.95 9.83 68.84
C LEU A 182 12.30 10.05 68.14
N GLU A 183 13.41 10.00 68.89
CA GLU A 183 14.79 10.16 68.38
C GLU A 183 14.99 11.43 67.52
N ASP A 184 14.45 12.58 67.99
CA ASP A 184 14.51 13.86 67.28
C ASP A 184 13.92 13.82 65.86
N ARG A 185 12.93 12.94 65.63
CA ARG A 185 12.25 12.83 64.34
C ARG A 185 11.68 14.19 63.93
N LEU A 186 12.03 14.61 62.72
CA LEU A 186 11.55 15.87 62.16
C LEU A 186 10.08 15.79 61.75
N LEU A 187 9.33 16.82 62.13
CA LEU A 187 7.94 17.03 61.78
C LEU A 187 7.63 18.53 61.66
N VAL A 188 6.42 18.83 61.20
CA VAL A 188 5.93 20.19 61.04
C VAL A 188 4.88 20.46 62.11
N VAL A 189 5.04 21.56 62.86
CA VAL A 189 4.10 22.06 63.87
C VAL A 189 3.51 23.37 63.38
N LYS A 190 2.23 23.38 63.05
CA LYS A 190 1.46 24.60 62.77
C LYS A 190 0.82 25.07 64.06
N VAL A 191 1.19 26.26 64.51
CA VAL A 191 0.67 26.96 65.69
C VAL A 191 -0.29 28.05 65.24
N ALA A 192 -1.57 27.93 65.59
CA ALA A 192 -2.61 28.90 65.25
C ALA A 192 -3.17 29.57 66.51
N GLY A 193 -3.37 30.89 66.43
CA GLY A 193 -3.97 31.69 67.52
C GLY A 193 -5.50 31.63 67.57
N ARG A 194 -6.12 30.91 66.63
CA ARG A 194 -7.57 30.65 66.58
C ARG A 194 -7.79 29.15 66.28
N PRO A 195 -8.60 28.44 67.08
CA PRO A 195 -8.97 27.07 66.77
C PRO A 195 -9.76 27.03 65.45
N SER A 196 -9.28 26.29 64.44
CA SER A 196 -9.99 26.06 63.18
C SER A 196 -10.45 24.59 63.10
N ALA A 197 -11.60 24.31 62.48
CA ALA A 197 -12.09 22.95 62.27
C ALA A 197 -11.44 22.23 61.05
N GLU A 198 -10.52 22.92 60.36
CA GLU A 198 -9.85 22.50 59.12
C GLU A 198 -9.17 21.12 59.23
N HIS A 199 -8.49 20.88 60.35
CA HIS A 199 -7.75 19.65 60.61
C HIS A 199 -8.66 18.40 60.69
N ARG A 200 -9.92 18.54 61.11
CA ARG A 200 -10.86 17.40 61.26
C ARG A 200 -11.27 16.81 59.91
N TYR A 201 -11.22 17.61 58.85
CA TYR A 201 -11.57 17.18 57.49
C TYR A 201 -10.39 16.49 56.80
N LEU A 202 -9.17 17.02 56.98
CA LEU A 202 -7.92 16.42 56.52
C LEU A 202 -7.66 15.05 57.17
N ALA A 203 -8.01 14.88 58.45
CA ALA A 203 -7.95 13.59 59.13
C ALA A 203 -8.92 12.53 58.56
N ARG A 204 -9.98 12.94 57.83
CA ARG A 204 -11.01 12.06 57.29
C ARG A 204 -10.80 11.65 55.83
N ALA A 205 -9.79 12.20 55.14
CA ALA A 205 -9.54 11.97 53.72
C ALA A 205 -8.07 11.59 53.44
N PRO A 206 -7.57 10.45 53.97
CA PRO A 206 -6.19 10.03 53.75
C PRO A 206 -5.93 9.73 52.27
N HIS A 207 -4.97 10.43 51.67
CA HIS A 207 -4.60 10.26 50.27
C HIS A 207 -3.09 10.53 50.05
N PRO A 208 -2.40 9.82 49.15
CA PRO A 208 -0.97 10.05 48.89
C PRO A 208 -0.61 11.49 48.47
N HIS A 209 -1.59 12.21 47.92
CA HIS A 209 -1.45 13.59 47.44
C HIS A 209 -2.20 14.63 48.31
N ILE A 210 -2.49 14.29 49.58
CA ILE A 210 -2.99 15.22 50.61
C ILE A 210 -2.06 15.08 51.82
N VAL A 211 -1.57 16.19 52.38
CA VAL A 211 -0.68 16.13 53.55
C VAL A 211 -1.45 15.58 54.75
N PRO A 212 -1.01 14.45 55.35
CA PRO A 212 -1.73 13.84 56.45
C PRO A 212 -1.50 14.62 57.74
N ILE A 213 -2.53 14.67 58.58
CA ILE A 213 -2.43 15.21 59.94
C ILE A 213 -2.11 14.05 60.87
N LEU A 214 -0.97 14.12 61.55
CA LEU A 214 -0.52 13.13 62.51
C LEU A 214 -1.26 13.28 63.84
N ARG A 215 -1.42 14.53 64.30
CA ARG A 215 -2.03 14.85 65.60
C ARG A 215 -2.52 16.29 65.64
N GLU A 216 -3.48 16.57 66.51
CA GLU A 216 -3.92 17.91 66.92
C GLU A 216 -3.81 18.03 68.45
N ARG A 217 -3.45 19.21 68.95
CA ARG A 217 -3.49 19.55 70.38
C ARG A 217 -3.85 21.02 70.56
N THR A 218 -4.64 21.34 71.59
CA THR A 218 -4.81 22.73 72.05
C THR A 218 -3.94 22.94 73.29
N THR A 219 -3.23 24.06 73.36
CA THR A 219 -2.44 24.44 74.56
C THR A 219 -3.33 25.11 75.60
N ASP A 220 -2.84 25.16 76.84
CA ASP A 220 -3.54 25.82 77.96
C ASP A 220 -3.75 27.34 77.70
N ASP A 221 -2.90 27.94 76.85
CA ASP A 221 -3.01 29.33 76.38
C ASP A 221 -3.98 29.52 75.19
N GLY A 222 -4.76 28.49 74.82
CA GLY A 222 -5.76 28.55 73.75
C GLY A 222 -5.21 28.47 72.32
N LEU A 223 -3.93 28.12 72.15
CA LEU A 223 -3.30 27.95 70.84
C LEU A 223 -3.56 26.56 70.28
N GLN A 224 -3.88 26.46 68.99
CA GLN A 224 -4.06 25.18 68.31
C GLN A 224 -2.76 24.74 67.64
N LEU A 225 -2.33 23.51 67.92
CA LEU A 225 -1.15 22.86 67.38
C LEU A 225 -1.57 21.72 66.46
N ILE A 226 -1.12 21.77 65.20
CA ILE A 226 -1.36 20.71 64.21
C ILE A 226 -0.01 20.13 63.80
N PHE A 227 0.12 18.81 63.93
CA PHE A 227 1.34 18.06 63.67
C PHE A 227 1.22 17.32 62.33
N MET A 228 2.19 17.52 61.44
CA MET A 228 2.23 16.95 60.08
C MET A 228 3.62 16.37 59.80
N PRO A 229 3.75 15.38 58.90
CA PRO A 229 5.06 14.84 58.57
C PRO A 229 5.91 15.90 57.87
N PHE A 230 7.20 15.95 58.22
CA PHE A 230 8.16 16.73 57.45
C PHE A 230 8.59 15.93 56.22
N VAL A 231 8.21 16.42 55.03
CA VAL A 231 8.51 15.78 53.73
C VAL A 231 9.67 16.43 52.99
N GLY A 232 10.31 17.45 53.59
CA GLY A 232 11.61 17.96 53.18
C GLY A 232 11.71 18.66 51.82
N GLY A 233 10.58 18.94 51.17
CA GLY A 233 10.55 19.65 49.89
C GLY A 233 10.18 21.12 50.04
N ALA A 234 9.54 21.68 49.01
CA ALA A 234 9.15 23.08 48.93
C ALA A 234 7.74 23.23 48.34
N THR A 235 7.11 24.38 48.57
CA THR A 235 5.83 24.69 47.92
C THR A 235 6.04 24.92 46.43
N LEU A 236 5.06 24.57 45.60
CA LEU A 236 5.10 24.85 44.17
C LEU A 236 5.25 26.35 43.91
N GLY A 237 4.73 27.21 44.80
CA GLY A 237 4.95 28.65 44.78
C GLY A 237 6.43 29.02 44.82
N GLU A 238 7.19 28.48 45.77
CA GLU A 238 8.63 28.70 45.89
C GLU A 238 9.40 28.17 44.68
N VAL A 239 9.02 26.99 44.19
CA VAL A 239 9.62 26.37 42.99
C VAL A 239 9.41 27.24 41.75
N LEU A 240 8.19 27.78 41.56
CA LEU A 240 7.88 28.66 40.43
C LEU A 240 8.56 30.03 40.54
N VAL A 241 8.71 30.56 41.77
CA VAL A 241 9.50 31.78 42.02
C VAL A 241 10.97 31.53 41.67
N GLU A 242 11.55 30.41 42.09
CA GLU A 242 12.93 30.04 41.75
C GLU A 242 13.12 29.97 40.23
N SER A 243 12.22 29.28 39.53
CA SER A 243 12.24 29.17 38.06
C SER A 243 12.22 30.54 37.38
N ARG A 244 11.39 31.48 37.89
CA ARG A 244 11.33 32.86 37.39
C ARG A 244 12.60 33.65 37.66
N MET A 245 13.16 33.56 38.87
CA MET A 245 14.37 34.29 39.27
C MET A 245 15.57 33.90 38.38
N ARG A 246 15.63 32.63 37.99
CA ARG A 246 16.68 32.12 37.10
C ARG A 246 16.52 32.59 35.64
N SER A 247 15.42 33.28 35.29
CA SER A 247 15.09 33.78 33.94
C SER A 247 15.22 32.71 32.85
N ARG A 248 15.14 31.44 33.22
CA ARG A 248 15.31 30.30 32.34
C ARG A 248 13.95 29.68 32.10
N ARG A 249 13.56 29.52 30.84
CA ARG A 249 12.38 28.72 30.50
C ARG A 249 12.73 27.25 30.74
N PRO A 250 12.07 26.54 31.65
CA PRO A 250 12.40 25.16 31.93
C PRO A 250 11.89 24.24 30.80
N ASP A 251 12.71 23.27 30.41
CA ASP A 251 12.46 22.41 29.24
C ASP A 251 12.28 20.93 29.63
N ARG A 252 12.95 20.49 30.71
CA ARG A 252 12.88 19.10 31.22
C ARG A 252 12.30 19.06 32.62
N GLY A 253 11.70 17.94 33.00
CA GLY A 253 11.24 17.72 34.37
C GLY A 253 12.39 17.74 35.38
N ALA A 254 13.62 17.43 34.95
CA ALA A 254 14.83 17.65 35.75
C ALA A 254 15.04 19.13 36.16
N ASP A 255 14.57 20.10 35.37
CA ASP A 255 14.64 21.52 35.74
C ASP A 255 13.68 21.81 36.91
N LEU A 256 12.50 21.19 36.93
CA LEU A 256 11.55 21.26 38.07
C LEU A 256 12.16 20.68 39.35
N LEU A 257 12.86 19.54 39.24
CA LEU A 257 13.57 18.94 40.37
C LEU A 257 14.74 19.80 40.83
N THR A 258 15.44 20.47 39.92
CA THR A 258 16.53 21.39 40.27
C THR A 258 15.99 22.58 41.06
N ASP A 259 14.90 23.19 40.59
CA ASP A 259 14.26 24.33 41.28
C ASP A 259 13.67 23.89 42.64
N LEU A 260 13.17 22.65 42.74
CA LEU A 260 12.77 22.03 44.00
C LEU A 260 13.96 21.84 44.94
N ASP A 261 15.07 21.27 44.48
CA ASP A 261 16.23 20.96 45.33
C ASP A 261 16.88 22.25 45.87
N LEU A 262 16.85 23.35 45.10
CA LEU A 262 17.32 24.67 45.53
C LEU A 262 16.47 25.29 46.65
N ARG A 263 15.20 24.90 46.76
CA ARG A 263 14.26 25.38 47.78
C ARG A 263 13.99 24.36 48.88
N SER A 264 14.39 23.12 48.67
CA SER A 264 14.20 22.03 49.62
C SER A 264 14.96 22.30 50.91
N ALA A 265 14.40 21.81 51.99
CA ALA A 265 14.92 22.04 53.31
C ALA A 265 16.27 21.30 53.48
N PRO A 266 17.34 21.96 54.00
CA PRO A 266 18.67 21.35 54.14
C PRO A 266 18.66 20.12 55.06
N GLU A 267 17.67 20.04 55.95
CA GLU A 267 17.45 18.91 56.86
C GLU A 267 17.00 17.63 56.11
N PHE A 268 16.61 17.75 54.83
CA PHE A 268 16.26 16.63 53.97
C PHE A 268 17.32 16.45 52.88
N SER A 269 18.28 15.55 53.12
CA SER A 269 19.26 15.18 52.10
C SER A 269 18.60 14.34 51.01
N ALA A 270 18.61 14.83 49.76
CA ALA A 270 18.04 14.19 48.56
C ALA A 270 18.64 12.81 48.19
N GLY A 271 19.50 12.24 49.04
CA GLY A 271 20.41 11.13 48.72
C GLY A 271 20.02 9.72 49.17
N THR A 272 18.91 9.50 49.88
CA THR A 272 18.74 8.22 50.62
C THR A 272 17.52 7.36 50.27
N SER A 273 16.80 7.60 49.17
CA SER A 273 15.88 6.58 48.64
C SER A 273 15.54 6.85 47.18
N ALA A 274 15.72 5.86 46.32
CA ALA A 274 15.14 5.84 44.98
C ALA A 274 13.61 5.95 45.13
N ARG A 275 13.04 7.06 44.66
CA ARG A 275 11.60 7.33 44.75
C ARG A 275 11.04 7.35 43.33
N PRO A 276 10.01 6.53 43.01
CA PRO A 276 9.45 6.43 41.66
C PRO A 276 9.05 7.78 41.04
N ALA A 277 8.67 8.77 41.85
CA ALA A 277 8.28 10.09 41.37
C ALA A 277 9.45 10.91 40.79
N ARG A 278 10.62 10.95 41.44
CA ARG A 278 11.78 11.68 40.89
C ARG A 278 12.29 11.07 39.59
N GLU A 279 12.36 9.74 39.52
CA GLU A 279 12.76 9.02 38.30
C GLU A 279 11.81 9.30 37.15
N LEU A 280 10.51 9.24 37.43
CA LEU A 280 9.48 9.59 36.45
C LEU A 280 9.63 11.05 36.00
N ILE A 281 9.68 12.00 36.94
CA ILE A 281 9.77 13.44 36.62
C ILE A 281 11.03 13.74 35.80
N SER A 282 12.18 13.17 36.15
CA SER A 282 13.45 13.39 35.45
C SER A 282 13.40 12.93 33.98
N GLY A 283 12.66 11.84 33.70
CA GLY A 283 12.46 11.30 32.35
C GLY A 283 11.43 12.06 31.50
N LEU A 284 10.68 13.01 32.07
CA LEU A 284 9.63 13.74 31.37
C LEU A 284 10.12 15.11 30.84
N SER A 285 9.48 15.62 29.79
CA SER A 285 9.58 17.06 29.47
C SER A 285 8.98 17.90 30.60
N TYR A 286 9.38 19.17 30.73
CA TYR A 286 8.86 20.03 31.79
C TYR A 286 7.32 20.12 31.76
N ALA A 287 6.75 20.29 30.57
CA ALA A 287 5.29 20.32 30.40
C ALA A 287 4.60 19.01 30.85
N GLN A 288 5.22 17.85 30.59
CA GLN A 288 4.73 16.56 31.05
C GLN A 288 4.88 16.38 32.57
N ALA A 289 5.96 16.89 33.16
CA ALA A 289 6.19 16.84 34.60
C ALA A 289 5.15 17.66 35.37
N VAL A 290 4.93 18.93 34.99
CA VAL A 290 3.91 19.78 35.64
C VAL A 290 2.48 19.27 35.39
N SER A 291 2.23 18.64 34.23
CA SER A 291 0.95 17.97 33.95
C SER A 291 0.76 16.75 34.83
N TRP A 292 1.81 15.97 35.09
CA TRP A 292 1.77 14.86 36.02
C TRP A 292 1.49 15.35 37.44
N VAL A 293 2.17 16.41 37.90
CA VAL A 293 1.90 17.04 39.21
C VAL A 293 0.41 17.41 39.33
N VAL A 294 -0.13 18.14 38.36
CA VAL A 294 -1.53 18.57 38.39
C VAL A 294 -2.50 17.39 38.30
N ALA A 295 -2.17 16.32 37.57
CA ALA A 295 -2.98 15.11 37.52
C ALA A 295 -3.10 14.44 38.91
N ARG A 296 -1.98 14.32 39.64
CA ARG A 296 -1.94 13.77 41.01
C ARG A 296 -2.73 14.64 42.00
N LEU A 297 -2.64 15.97 41.87
CA LEU A 297 -3.44 16.90 42.68
C LEU A 297 -4.93 16.81 42.34
N ALA A 298 -5.29 16.60 41.07
CA ALA A 298 -6.67 16.40 40.65
C ALA A 298 -7.24 15.08 41.23
N GLU A 299 -6.45 14.01 41.33
CA GLU A 299 -6.84 12.79 42.04
C GLU A 299 -7.12 13.05 43.53
N ALA A 300 -6.26 13.83 44.21
CA ALA A 300 -6.49 14.24 45.59
C ALA A 300 -7.77 15.08 45.76
N LEU A 301 -8.02 16.04 44.87
CA LEU A 301 -9.26 16.83 44.91
C LEU A 301 -10.50 15.95 44.68
N ASP A 302 -10.44 14.97 43.78
CA ASP A 302 -11.55 14.05 43.55
C ASP A 302 -11.82 13.20 44.80
N HIS A 303 -10.75 12.73 45.45
CA HIS A 303 -10.83 11.97 46.69
C HIS A 303 -11.48 12.81 47.81
N ALA A 304 -10.99 14.03 48.05
CA ALA A 304 -11.56 14.95 49.03
C ALA A 304 -13.02 15.29 48.72
N TYR A 305 -13.32 15.55 47.45
CA TYR A 305 -14.68 15.83 47.00
C TYR A 305 -15.61 14.68 47.31
N ARG A 306 -15.22 13.43 47.05
CA ARG A 306 -16.02 12.24 47.42
C ARG A 306 -16.21 12.11 48.93
N ALA A 307 -15.20 12.47 49.72
CA ALA A 307 -15.23 12.49 51.18
C ALA A 307 -16.06 13.65 51.80
N GLY A 308 -16.69 14.51 50.98
CA GLY A 308 -17.53 15.60 51.49
C GLY A 308 -16.89 16.97 51.49
N VAL A 309 -15.62 17.06 51.05
CA VAL A 309 -14.76 18.22 51.30
C VAL A 309 -14.31 18.84 49.98
N THR A 310 -14.36 20.16 49.90
CA THR A 310 -13.79 20.95 48.78
C THR A 310 -12.65 21.80 49.32
N HIS A 311 -11.61 22.04 48.53
CA HIS A 311 -10.37 22.65 49.01
C HIS A 311 -10.56 24.11 49.39
N GLY A 312 -11.21 24.91 48.54
CA GLY A 312 -11.61 26.26 48.94
C GLY A 312 -10.54 27.34 48.77
N ASP A 313 -9.25 27.03 48.92
CA ASP A 313 -8.18 28.03 48.73
C ASP A 313 -6.98 27.50 47.93
N LEU A 314 -7.23 26.98 46.73
CA LEU A 314 -6.16 26.34 45.97
C LEU A 314 -5.27 27.38 45.25
N LYS A 315 -3.97 27.33 45.54
CA LYS A 315 -2.93 28.22 45.00
C LYS A 315 -1.55 27.54 45.07
N PRO A 316 -0.52 28.01 44.36
CA PRO A 316 0.80 27.36 44.36
C PRO A 316 1.44 27.20 45.74
N SER A 317 1.19 28.10 46.70
CA SER A 317 1.69 27.95 48.07
C SER A 317 0.97 26.88 48.90
N ASN A 318 -0.22 26.43 48.45
CA ASN A 318 -0.97 25.32 49.05
C ASN A 318 -0.72 23.98 48.34
N VAL A 319 0.30 23.93 47.47
CA VAL A 319 0.77 22.70 46.84
C VAL A 319 2.19 22.44 47.32
N LEU A 320 2.40 21.37 48.07
CA LEU A 320 3.71 20.92 48.52
C LEU A 320 4.27 19.90 47.53
N ILE A 321 5.51 20.05 47.10
CA ILE A 321 6.24 18.96 46.43
C ILE A 321 7.24 18.45 47.45
N GLY A 322 7.07 17.22 47.92
CA GLY A 322 8.00 16.57 48.84
C GLY A 322 9.40 16.46 48.23
N GLY A 323 10.44 16.28 49.04
CA GLY A 323 11.82 16.14 48.53
C GLY A 323 12.00 14.92 47.62
N ASP A 324 11.04 14.00 47.62
CA ASP A 324 10.93 12.88 46.69
C ASP A 324 10.15 13.16 45.40
N GLY A 325 9.76 14.40 45.16
CA GLY A 325 8.99 14.81 43.99
C GLY A 325 7.50 14.47 44.08
N GLN A 326 6.98 13.94 45.19
CA GLN A 326 5.54 13.69 45.33
C GLN A 326 4.77 14.99 45.59
N PRO A 327 3.74 15.31 44.79
CA PRO A 327 2.91 16.50 45.01
C PRO A 327 1.81 16.21 46.03
N MET A 328 1.54 17.15 46.92
CA MET A 328 0.55 17.03 47.99
C MET A 328 -0.20 18.35 48.19
N LEU A 329 -1.48 18.29 48.50
CA LEU A 329 -2.27 19.47 48.89
C LEU A 329 -2.07 19.80 50.37
N LEU A 330 -1.94 21.10 50.66
CA LEU A 330 -1.86 21.70 51.99
C LEU A 330 -3.10 22.57 52.26
N ASP A 331 -3.46 22.75 53.53
CA ASP A 331 -4.40 23.78 54.04
C ASP A 331 -5.77 23.83 53.32
N PHE A 332 -6.67 22.91 53.71
CA PHE A 332 -8.07 22.90 53.27
C PHE A 332 -8.88 23.98 53.99
N ASN A 333 -8.90 25.17 53.40
CA ASN A 333 -9.58 26.31 53.99
C ASN A 333 -11.12 26.21 53.88
N LEU A 334 -11.74 25.61 54.90
CA LEU A 334 -13.21 25.51 55.05
C LEU A 334 -13.83 26.67 55.87
N SER A 335 -13.08 27.72 56.20
CA SER A 335 -13.63 28.81 57.01
C SER A 335 -14.55 29.72 56.20
N THR A 336 -15.77 29.84 56.71
CA THR A 336 -16.86 30.67 56.22
C THR A 336 -16.78 32.08 56.82
N ASP A 337 -15.59 32.70 56.82
CA ASP A 337 -15.38 34.04 57.39
C ASP A 337 -14.51 34.91 56.46
N TRP A 338 -15.10 35.36 55.36
CA TRP A 338 -14.54 36.45 54.56
C TRP A 338 -15.28 37.73 54.95
N GLN A 339 -14.89 38.33 56.08
CA GLN A 339 -15.43 39.63 56.47
C GLN A 339 -14.93 40.73 55.52
N PRO A 340 -15.80 41.65 55.08
CA PRO A 340 -15.54 42.53 53.94
C PRO A 340 -14.95 43.91 54.32
N ASP A 341 -14.74 44.16 55.62
CA ASP A 341 -14.46 45.50 56.17
C ASP A 341 -13.06 45.61 56.81
N ALA A 342 -12.02 45.10 56.14
CA ALA A 342 -10.65 45.43 56.54
C ALA A 342 -10.29 46.87 56.09
N PRO A 343 -9.77 47.75 56.97
CA PRO A 343 -9.38 49.11 56.60
C PRO A 343 -8.27 49.11 55.53
N PRO A 344 -8.22 50.13 54.65
CA PRO A 344 -7.17 50.23 53.64
C PRO A 344 -5.83 50.51 54.32
N GLY A 345 -4.95 49.50 54.40
CA GLY A 345 -3.61 49.65 54.96
C GLY A 345 -3.02 48.48 55.76
N SER A 346 -3.71 47.34 55.94
CA SER A 346 -3.09 46.17 56.60
C SER A 346 -1.88 45.64 55.80
N PRO A 347 -0.71 45.40 56.43
CA PRO A 347 0.48 44.90 55.75
C PRO A 347 0.32 43.40 55.48
N SER A 348 -0.35 43.08 54.39
CA SER A 348 -0.25 41.78 53.72
C SER A 348 -0.46 42.01 52.23
N GLY A 349 0.59 41.84 51.44
CA GLY A 349 0.50 41.69 49.98
C GLY A 349 -0.21 40.40 49.55
N GLU A 350 -1.03 39.78 50.40
CA GLU A 350 -1.61 38.44 50.22
C GLU A 350 -3.13 38.40 50.10
N ALA A 351 -3.86 39.47 50.48
CA ALA A 351 -5.31 39.55 50.20
C ALA A 351 -5.61 39.57 48.68
N GLY A 352 -4.66 40.07 47.86
CA GLY A 352 -4.72 39.98 46.40
C GLY A 352 -4.26 38.63 45.83
N GLY A 353 -3.41 37.89 46.56
CA GLY A 353 -2.82 36.62 46.12
C GLY A 353 -3.80 35.45 46.11
N THR A 354 -4.68 35.36 47.11
CA THR A 354 -5.76 34.36 47.17
C THR A 354 -6.82 34.61 46.10
N LEU A 355 -7.19 35.88 45.84
CA LEU A 355 -8.13 36.25 44.77
C LEU A 355 -7.57 35.94 43.36
N ALA A 356 -6.25 35.87 43.20
CA ALA A 356 -5.58 35.60 41.92
C ALA A 356 -5.88 34.21 41.32
N TYR A 357 -6.26 33.23 42.15
CA TYR A 357 -6.55 31.85 41.69
C TYR A 357 -8.03 31.48 41.74
N MET A 358 -8.90 32.34 42.29
CA MET A 358 -10.33 32.03 42.45
C MET A 358 -11.11 31.93 41.13
N ALA A 359 -12.10 31.05 41.09
CA ALA A 359 -13.01 30.99 39.95
C ALA A 359 -13.95 32.23 39.87
N PRO A 360 -14.43 32.61 38.67
CA PRO A 360 -15.31 33.78 38.49
C PRO A 360 -16.52 33.78 39.42
N GLU A 361 -17.19 32.64 39.60
CA GLU A 361 -18.35 32.48 40.45
C GLU A 361 -18.05 32.70 41.94
N ARG A 362 -16.82 32.42 42.38
CA ARG A 362 -16.40 32.66 43.77
C ARG A 362 -16.08 34.13 44.01
N LEU A 363 -15.47 34.77 43.02
CA LEU A 363 -15.22 36.21 43.07
C LEU A 363 -16.52 37.02 43.07
N ARG A 364 -17.53 36.60 42.29
CA ARG A 364 -18.87 37.21 42.34
C ARG A 364 -19.51 37.08 43.72
N ALA A 365 -19.40 35.92 44.35
CA ALA A 365 -19.93 35.71 45.70
C ALA A 365 -19.25 36.62 46.75
N ILE A 366 -17.99 37.01 46.54
CA ILE A 366 -17.28 37.97 47.39
C ILE A 366 -17.68 39.42 47.08
N ALA A 367 -17.85 39.74 45.80
CA ALA A 367 -18.25 41.07 45.33
C ALA A 367 -19.69 41.44 45.76
N GLU A 368 -20.61 40.48 45.70
CA GLU A 368 -22.05 40.66 45.91
C GLU A 368 -22.61 39.63 46.92
N PRO A 369 -22.18 39.65 48.20
CA PRO A 369 -22.57 38.64 49.18
C PRO A 369 -24.08 38.63 49.51
N GLU A 370 -24.77 39.77 49.30
CA GLU A 370 -26.22 39.89 49.51
C GLU A 370 -27.05 39.24 48.39
N LEU A 371 -26.50 39.10 47.18
CA LEU A 371 -27.16 38.47 46.04
C LEU A 371 -26.76 37.00 45.83
N ALA A 372 -25.67 36.56 46.45
CA ALA A 372 -25.11 35.24 46.20
C ALA A 372 -25.59 34.21 47.24
N SER A 373 -26.35 33.21 46.79
CA SER A 373 -26.47 31.96 47.55
C SER A 373 -25.09 31.30 47.67
N PRO A 374 -24.74 30.68 48.82
CA PRO A 374 -23.47 29.99 48.96
C PRO A 374 -23.35 28.95 47.85
N PRO A 375 -22.23 28.92 47.08
CA PRO A 375 -22.09 27.98 46.00
C PRO A 375 -22.22 26.56 46.53
N GLY A 376 -23.06 25.75 45.89
CA GLY A 376 -23.21 24.33 46.24
C GLY A 376 -21.88 23.58 46.16
N ARG A 377 -21.82 22.40 46.78
CA ARG A 377 -20.59 21.58 46.85
C ARG A 377 -20.02 21.27 45.46
N GLU A 378 -20.86 21.05 44.46
CA GLU A 378 -20.42 20.85 43.07
C GLU A 378 -19.78 22.11 42.47
N ALA A 379 -20.37 23.29 42.66
CA ALA A 379 -19.80 24.55 42.18
C ALA A 379 -18.44 24.84 42.85
N ARG A 380 -18.29 24.53 44.15
CA ARG A 380 -17.01 24.63 44.87
C ARG A 380 -15.94 23.69 44.31
N HIS A 381 -16.30 22.44 44.01
CA HIS A 381 -15.39 21.47 43.37
C HIS A 381 -14.90 21.93 42.00
N ARG A 382 -15.83 22.41 41.15
CA ARG A 382 -15.50 22.95 39.83
C ARG A 382 -14.70 24.26 39.92
N ALA A 383 -14.79 24.99 41.03
CA ALA A 383 -13.92 26.14 41.30
C ALA A 383 -12.49 25.72 41.67
N ASP A 384 -12.30 24.62 42.41
CA ASP A 384 -10.97 24.06 42.68
C ASP A 384 -10.29 23.59 41.37
N LEU A 385 -11.07 23.04 40.42
CA LEU A 385 -10.57 22.69 39.08
C LEU A 385 -10.13 23.91 38.25
N TYR A 386 -10.81 25.04 38.40
CA TYR A 386 -10.39 26.29 37.78
C TYR A 386 -9.05 26.76 38.35
N ALA A 387 -8.89 26.70 39.67
CA ALA A 387 -7.64 27.04 40.35
C ALA A 387 -6.49 26.12 39.91
N LEU A 388 -6.70 24.80 39.80
CA LEU A 388 -5.71 23.87 39.21
C LEU A 388 -5.36 24.25 37.76
N GLY A 389 -6.34 24.69 36.98
CA GLY A 389 -6.12 25.20 35.62
C GLY A 389 -5.19 26.41 35.60
N LEU A 390 -5.35 27.34 36.56
CA LEU A 390 -4.48 28.51 36.70
C LEU A 390 -3.07 28.13 37.18
N ILE A 391 -2.96 27.19 38.11
CA ILE A 391 -1.67 26.65 38.57
C ILE A 391 -0.92 25.99 37.40
N LEU A 392 -1.60 25.15 36.61
CA LEU A 392 -1.02 24.52 35.42
C LEU A 392 -0.58 25.57 34.39
N ARG A 393 -1.42 26.59 34.16
CA ARG A 393 -1.10 27.70 33.25
C ARG A 393 0.14 28.46 33.71
N GLU A 394 0.21 28.82 34.99
CA GLU A 394 1.37 29.52 35.56
C GLU A 394 2.63 28.67 35.44
N ALA A 395 2.57 27.38 35.79
CA ALA A 395 3.71 26.49 35.67
C ALA A 395 4.22 26.41 34.23
N LEU A 396 3.33 26.25 33.24
CA LEU A 396 3.71 26.13 31.83
C LEU A 396 4.24 27.43 31.21
N THR A 397 3.80 28.58 31.71
CA THR A 397 4.11 29.89 31.11
C THR A 397 5.14 30.69 31.90
N GLY A 398 5.40 30.31 33.15
CA GLY A 398 6.16 31.09 34.11
C GLY A 398 5.46 32.38 34.55
N ARG A 399 4.23 32.66 34.10
CA ARG A 399 3.52 33.91 34.36
C ARG A 399 2.36 33.71 35.35
N PRO A 400 2.37 34.39 36.50
CA PRO A 400 1.26 34.31 37.45
C PRO A 400 -0.05 34.84 36.85
N PRO A 401 -1.22 34.49 37.42
CA PRO A 401 -2.49 35.13 37.08
C PRO A 401 -2.40 36.66 37.13
N LEU A 402 -2.97 37.34 36.12
CA LEU A 402 -2.98 38.80 36.09
C LEU A 402 -3.83 39.32 37.26
N VAL A 403 -3.23 40.18 38.08
CA VAL A 403 -3.92 40.97 39.08
C VAL A 403 -3.69 42.44 38.70
N PRO A 404 -4.74 43.24 38.46
CA PRO A 404 -4.57 44.63 38.05
C PRO A 404 -3.72 45.41 39.06
N SER A 405 -2.69 46.11 38.58
CA SER A 405 -1.79 46.91 39.41
C SER A 405 -2.54 48.13 39.99
N PRO A 406 -2.27 48.53 41.24
CA PRO A 406 -2.93 49.68 41.87
C PRO A 406 -2.34 50.99 41.35
N THR A 407 -2.69 51.40 40.13
CA THR A 407 -2.39 52.75 39.64
C THR A 407 -3.59 53.33 38.89
N ASP A 408 -3.98 54.53 39.35
CA ASP A 408 -4.97 55.52 38.90
C ASP A 408 -6.47 55.21 38.98
N ALA A 409 -6.87 54.00 39.36
CA ALA A 409 -8.23 53.71 39.86
C ALA A 409 -8.21 52.53 40.85
N SER A 410 -7.54 52.68 41.99
CA SER A 410 -7.43 51.63 43.00
C SER A 410 -8.82 51.09 43.40
N PRO A 411 -9.03 49.76 43.43
CA PRO A 411 -10.19 49.18 44.10
C PRO A 411 -10.26 49.72 45.54
N ARG A 412 -11.39 50.30 45.96
CA ARG A 412 -11.53 50.90 47.30
C ARG A 412 -11.69 49.84 48.39
N SER A 413 -11.95 48.60 48.00
CA SER A 413 -12.12 47.42 48.86
C SER A 413 -11.70 46.13 48.13
N GLY A 414 -11.45 45.05 48.87
CA GLY A 414 -11.27 43.70 48.32
C GLY A 414 -12.46 43.21 47.50
N ARG A 415 -13.68 43.73 47.75
CA ARG A 415 -14.87 43.47 46.94
C ARG A 415 -14.76 44.03 45.52
N ASP A 416 -14.23 45.24 45.37
CA ASP A 416 -14.04 45.88 44.07
C ASP A 416 -13.01 45.12 43.22
N LEU A 417 -11.94 44.62 43.87
CA LEU A 417 -10.95 43.78 43.21
C LEU A 417 -11.56 42.45 42.78
N ALA A 418 -12.39 41.84 43.63
CA ALA A 418 -13.11 40.61 43.29
C ALA A 418 -14.08 40.82 42.11
N ALA A 419 -14.84 41.92 42.09
CA ALA A 419 -15.76 42.27 41.00
C ALA A 419 -15.02 42.42 39.66
N ARG A 420 -13.87 43.11 39.66
CA ARG A 420 -13.02 43.28 38.46
C ARG A 420 -12.47 41.95 37.97
N LEU A 421 -11.87 41.15 38.85
CA LEU A 421 -11.34 39.84 38.48
C LEU A 421 -12.46 38.90 37.99
N ALA A 422 -13.67 39.00 38.56
CA ALA A 422 -14.82 38.22 38.10
C ALA A 422 -15.22 38.61 36.67
N ALA A 423 -15.26 39.92 36.37
CA ALA A 423 -15.54 40.44 35.04
C ALA A 423 -14.47 40.01 34.03
N ASP A 424 -13.18 40.19 34.36
CA ASP A 424 -12.06 39.83 33.48
C ASP A 424 -12.05 38.34 33.14
N ARG A 425 -12.23 37.49 34.15
CA ARG A 425 -12.27 36.03 33.95
C ARG A 425 -13.51 35.55 33.22
N THR A 426 -14.59 36.33 33.24
CA THR A 426 -15.82 36.04 32.47
C THR A 426 -15.69 36.47 31.02
N ALA A 427 -15.13 37.65 30.77
CA ALA A 427 -14.82 38.15 29.44
C ALA A 427 -13.76 37.27 28.73
N GLY A 428 -12.93 36.59 29.52
CA GLY A 428 -11.80 35.80 29.07
C GLY A 428 -10.55 36.68 29.01
N ASP A 429 -9.50 36.24 29.68
CA ASP A 429 -8.23 36.98 29.78
C ASP A 429 -7.66 37.29 28.36
N PRO A 430 -7.48 38.56 27.97
CA PRO A 430 -7.03 38.94 26.64
C PRO A 430 -5.60 38.44 26.33
N ASP A 431 -4.74 38.28 27.34
CA ASP A 431 -3.40 37.72 27.22
C ASP A 431 -3.39 36.18 27.19
N PHE A 432 -4.53 35.56 27.49
CA PHE A 432 -4.66 34.10 27.49
C PHE A 432 -4.48 33.50 26.09
N ARG A 433 -4.97 34.16 25.03
CA ARG A 433 -4.86 33.63 23.66
C ARG A 433 -3.41 33.59 23.16
N PRO A 434 -2.60 34.65 23.28
CA PRO A 434 -1.16 34.61 22.97
C PRO A 434 -0.40 33.58 23.81
N LEU A 435 -0.67 33.49 25.12
CA LEU A 435 0.02 32.56 26.02
C LEU A 435 -0.28 31.10 25.68
N LEU A 436 -1.53 30.78 25.31
CA LEU A 436 -1.92 29.44 24.86
C LEU A 436 -1.21 29.01 23.57
N ALA A 437 -0.74 29.93 22.72
CA ALA A 437 0.00 29.59 21.51
C ALA A 437 1.31 28.87 21.83
N SER A 438 1.94 29.23 22.95
CA SER A 438 3.18 28.62 23.46
C SER A 438 2.99 27.24 24.11
N ILE A 439 1.74 26.86 24.40
CA ILE A 439 1.37 25.61 25.06
C ILE A 439 1.01 24.54 24.01
N PRO A 440 1.44 23.27 24.19
CA PRO A 440 1.12 22.18 23.28
C PRO A 440 -0.40 22.06 23.00
N PRO A 441 -0.82 21.82 21.75
CA PRO A 441 -2.24 21.86 21.36
C PRO A 441 -3.18 20.96 22.17
N GLY A 442 -2.70 19.81 22.67
CA GLY A 442 -3.53 18.93 23.50
C GLY A 442 -3.78 19.51 24.90
N LEU A 443 -2.72 20.04 25.52
CA LEU A 443 -2.77 20.68 26.82
C LEU A 443 -3.58 21.99 26.79
N ARG A 444 -3.57 22.70 25.64
CA ARG A 444 -4.44 23.86 25.38
C ARG A 444 -5.93 23.52 25.49
N VAL A 445 -6.34 22.34 25.01
CA VAL A 445 -7.74 21.88 25.08
C VAL A 445 -8.12 21.62 26.54
N ILE A 446 -7.24 20.96 27.29
CA ILE A 446 -7.42 20.69 28.73
C ILE A 446 -7.53 21.99 29.53
N LEU A 447 -6.62 22.94 29.30
CA LEU A 447 -6.62 24.25 29.98
C LEU A 447 -7.86 25.07 29.67
N ARG A 448 -8.30 25.12 28.41
CA ARG A 448 -9.53 25.83 28.04
C ARG A 448 -10.74 25.27 28.78
N ARG A 449 -10.78 23.95 28.97
CA ARG A 449 -11.86 23.32 29.73
C ARG A 449 -11.79 23.65 31.22
N CYS A 450 -10.61 23.61 31.84
CA CYS A 450 -10.46 23.99 33.25
C CYS A 450 -10.84 25.47 33.49
N LEU A 451 -10.47 26.34 32.56
CA LEU A 451 -10.60 27.79 32.66
C LEU A 451 -11.88 28.34 32.01
N ALA A 452 -12.86 27.47 31.74
CA ALA A 452 -14.14 27.89 31.21
C ALA A 452 -14.88 28.83 32.20
N PRO A 453 -15.42 29.98 31.75
CA PRO A 453 -16.12 30.91 32.64
C PRO A 453 -17.29 30.26 33.38
N ALA A 454 -18.07 29.45 32.69
CA ALA A 454 -19.19 28.70 33.28
C ALA A 454 -18.68 27.44 34.00
N PRO A 455 -19.01 27.21 35.28
CA PRO A 455 -18.64 25.98 36.00
C PRO A 455 -19.14 24.73 35.26
N SER A 456 -20.40 24.78 34.82
CA SER A 456 -20.89 24.29 33.52
C SER A 456 -19.99 23.41 32.66
N GLU A 457 -19.07 24.11 32.02
CA GLU A 457 -18.26 23.67 30.88
C GLU A 457 -16.93 23.05 31.32
N ARG A 458 -16.61 23.13 32.62
CA ARG A 458 -15.43 22.52 33.21
C ARG A 458 -15.60 21.00 33.33
N TYR A 459 -14.54 20.32 33.76
CA TYR A 459 -14.67 18.90 34.08
C TYR A 459 -15.66 18.72 35.24
N PRO A 460 -16.61 17.77 35.16
CA PRO A 460 -17.56 17.52 36.23
C PRO A 460 -16.89 16.90 37.46
N LEU A 461 -15.83 16.11 37.25
CA LEU A 461 -15.04 15.44 38.28
C LEU A 461 -13.55 15.74 38.07
N ALA A 462 -12.78 15.71 39.16
CA ALA A 462 -11.36 15.99 39.09
C ALA A 462 -10.57 14.79 38.54
N SER A 463 -11.11 13.57 38.69
CA SER A 463 -10.61 12.37 38.03
C SER A 463 -10.60 12.47 36.50
N HIS A 464 -11.58 13.17 35.89
CA HIS A 464 -11.61 13.37 34.43
C HIS A 464 -10.47 14.29 33.95
N LEU A 465 -10.11 15.29 34.76
CA LEU A 465 -8.95 16.13 34.50
C LEU A 465 -7.65 15.30 34.59
N ALA A 466 -7.53 14.45 35.61
CA ALA A 466 -6.38 13.56 35.77
C ALA A 466 -6.21 12.61 34.57
N ASP A 467 -7.29 11.96 34.12
CA ASP A 467 -7.25 11.03 32.98
C ASP A 467 -6.82 11.73 31.68
N ASP A 468 -7.37 12.92 31.38
CA ASP A 468 -6.97 13.67 30.18
C ASP A 468 -5.51 14.15 30.23
N LEU A 469 -5.01 14.55 31.41
CA LEU A 469 -3.61 14.93 31.59
C LEU A 469 -2.66 13.73 31.41
N ASP A 470 -3.01 12.57 31.95
CA ASP A 470 -2.20 11.34 31.78
C ASP A 470 -2.27 10.79 30.36
N ARG A 471 -3.44 10.83 29.71
CA ARG A 471 -3.59 10.48 28.29
C ARG A 471 -2.75 11.40 27.42
N TRP A 472 -2.80 12.71 27.67
CA TRP A 472 -1.95 13.66 26.95
C TRP A 472 -0.46 13.35 27.13
N ARG A 473 -0.03 13.10 28.37
CA ARG A 473 1.37 12.81 28.73
C ARG A 473 1.88 11.51 28.09
N THR A 474 1.05 10.47 28.07
CA THR A 474 1.35 9.15 27.48
C THR A 474 1.09 9.10 25.97
N GLY A 475 0.62 10.21 25.38
CA GLY A 475 0.36 10.32 23.95
C GLY A 475 -0.90 9.61 23.50
N LEU A 476 -1.80 9.21 24.40
CA LEU A 476 -3.12 8.64 24.10
C LEU A 476 -4.13 9.75 23.70
N PRO A 477 -5.23 9.41 22.99
CA PRO A 477 -6.33 10.34 22.75
C PRO A 477 -6.98 10.78 24.06
N LEU A 478 -7.35 12.06 24.15
CA LEU A 478 -8.09 12.61 25.30
C LEU A 478 -9.47 11.93 25.39
N ALA A 479 -9.91 11.57 26.59
CA ALA A 479 -11.20 10.92 26.82
C ALA A 479 -12.33 11.92 27.01
N HIS A 480 -12.07 12.97 27.78
CA HIS A 480 -13.12 13.85 28.26
C HIS A 480 -13.16 15.16 27.49
N ALA A 481 -12.02 15.69 27.06
CA ALA A 481 -11.91 16.89 26.25
C ALA A 481 -11.71 16.55 24.77
N HIS A 482 -12.56 17.11 23.89
CA HIS A 482 -12.58 16.75 22.47
C HIS A 482 -11.69 17.69 21.63
N PRO A 483 -10.52 17.25 21.12
CA PRO A 483 -9.73 18.02 20.18
C PRO A 483 -10.32 17.96 18.75
N PRO A 484 -9.98 18.90 17.86
CA PRO A 484 -10.36 18.81 16.45
C PRO A 484 -9.67 17.62 15.74
N ARG A 485 -10.43 16.90 14.89
CA ARG A 485 -10.07 15.59 14.28
C ARG A 485 -8.70 15.54 13.58
N TRP A 486 -8.24 16.63 12.97
CA TRP A 486 -6.95 16.69 12.26
C TRP A 486 -5.74 16.52 13.20
N LEU A 487 -5.87 16.96 14.46
CA LEU A 487 -4.79 16.87 15.45
C LEU A 487 -4.57 15.42 15.92
N GLU A 488 -5.62 14.59 15.88
CA GLU A 488 -5.55 13.17 16.19
C GLU A 488 -4.88 12.39 15.06
N LEU A 489 -5.21 12.70 13.80
CA LEU A 489 -4.62 12.09 12.61
C LEU A 489 -3.10 12.31 12.55
N ALA A 490 -2.65 13.55 12.81
CA ALA A 490 -1.24 13.92 12.83
C ALA A 490 -0.43 13.25 13.96
N ARG A 491 -1.10 12.84 15.05
CA ARG A 491 -0.47 12.11 16.17
C ARG A 491 -0.48 10.60 15.95
N TRP A 492 -1.52 10.06 15.30
CA TRP A 492 -1.57 8.67 14.85
C TRP A 492 -0.46 8.36 13.84
N ALA A 493 -0.28 9.25 12.84
CA ALA A 493 0.77 9.11 11.82
C ALA A 493 2.19 9.11 12.43
N ARG A 494 2.44 9.95 13.44
CA ARG A 494 3.73 9.97 14.17
C ARG A 494 3.99 8.70 14.98
N ARG A 495 2.95 8.08 15.57
CA ARG A 495 3.08 6.83 16.33
C ARG A 495 3.36 5.62 15.44
N ARG A 496 2.89 5.64 14.18
CA ARG A 496 3.14 4.57 13.20
C ARG A 496 4.31 4.85 12.25
N ARG A 497 5.22 5.77 12.58
CA ARG A 497 6.34 6.17 11.70
C ARG A 497 7.22 5.00 11.25
N ARG A 498 7.50 4.02 12.13
CA ARG A 498 8.30 2.83 11.79
C ARG A 498 7.60 1.89 10.79
N PRO A 499 6.35 1.43 11.03
CA PRO A 499 5.63 0.63 10.04
C PRO A 499 5.27 1.39 8.76
N LEU A 500 5.02 2.71 8.82
CA LEU A 500 4.79 3.53 7.63
C LEU A 500 6.06 3.70 6.78
N LEU A 501 7.24 3.84 7.41
CA LEU A 501 8.52 3.85 6.70
C LEU A 501 8.84 2.47 6.09
N ALA A 502 8.53 1.38 6.80
CA ALA A 502 8.67 0.03 6.25
C ALA A 502 7.73 -0.21 5.06
N ALA A 503 6.49 0.26 5.13
CA ALA A 503 5.53 0.20 4.02
C ALA A 503 5.99 1.05 2.83
N ALA A 504 6.46 2.29 3.08
CA ALA A 504 6.98 3.16 2.03
C ALA A 504 8.25 2.61 1.37
N LEU A 505 9.15 2.00 2.15
CA LEU A 505 10.35 1.33 1.64
C LEU A 505 9.99 0.06 0.86
N SER A 506 8.97 -0.69 1.29
CA SER A 506 8.48 -1.87 0.56
C SER A 506 7.82 -1.49 -0.76
N VAL A 507 7.09 -0.36 -0.81
CA VAL A 507 6.54 0.20 -2.06
C VAL A 507 7.66 0.70 -2.96
N LEU A 508 8.67 1.40 -2.42
CA LEU A 508 9.85 1.85 -3.18
C LEU A 508 10.67 0.69 -3.74
N LEU A 509 10.92 -0.35 -2.94
CA LEU A 509 11.60 -1.57 -3.37
C LEU A 509 10.76 -2.39 -4.34
N GLY A 510 9.43 -2.39 -4.17
CA GLY A 510 8.49 -3.00 -5.12
C GLY A 510 8.49 -2.28 -6.47
N VAL A 511 8.48 -0.96 -6.49
CA VAL A 511 8.55 -0.14 -7.71
C VAL A 511 9.93 -0.24 -8.37
N ALA A 512 11.02 -0.21 -7.59
CA ALA A 512 12.38 -0.37 -8.11
C ALA A 512 12.64 -1.80 -8.63
N GLY A 513 12.12 -2.82 -7.95
CA GLY A 513 12.19 -4.22 -8.37
C GLY A 513 11.38 -4.49 -9.63
N SER A 514 10.18 -3.92 -9.74
CA SER A 514 9.33 -4.01 -10.93
C SER A 514 9.94 -3.28 -12.12
N GLY A 515 10.57 -2.13 -11.88
CA GLY A 515 11.30 -1.37 -12.90
C GLY A 515 12.53 -2.10 -13.44
N ALA A 516 13.35 -2.68 -12.55
CA ALA A 516 14.54 -3.44 -12.95
C ALA A 516 14.18 -4.75 -13.68
N ALA A 517 13.14 -5.47 -13.22
CA ALA A 517 12.64 -6.67 -13.88
C ALA A 517 12.09 -6.37 -15.28
N SER A 518 11.36 -5.26 -15.44
CA SER A 518 10.79 -4.85 -16.74
C SER A 518 11.87 -4.46 -17.76
N VAL A 519 12.97 -3.84 -17.32
CA VAL A 519 14.09 -3.46 -18.21
C VAL A 519 14.93 -4.68 -18.60
N VAL A 520 15.25 -5.57 -17.66
CA VAL A 520 16.01 -6.79 -17.95
C VAL A 520 15.19 -7.76 -18.81
N GLN A 521 13.90 -7.90 -18.53
CA GLN A 521 13.00 -8.73 -19.32
C GLN A 521 12.72 -8.11 -20.70
N GLY A 522 12.61 -6.78 -20.79
CA GLY A 522 12.51 -6.07 -22.08
C GLY A 522 13.76 -6.20 -22.95
N GLN A 523 14.96 -6.16 -22.36
CA GLN A 523 16.22 -6.37 -23.09
C GLN A 523 16.42 -7.83 -23.50
N ALA A 524 16.07 -8.78 -22.63
CA ALA A 524 16.14 -10.21 -22.93
C ALA A 524 15.15 -10.60 -24.03
N VAL A 525 13.92 -10.07 -23.99
CA VAL A 525 12.90 -10.28 -25.03
C VAL A 525 13.32 -9.62 -26.35
N SER A 526 13.88 -8.40 -26.32
CA SER A 526 14.38 -7.74 -27.54
C SER A 526 15.53 -8.52 -28.19
N LEU A 527 16.48 -9.02 -27.40
CA LEU A 527 17.58 -9.85 -27.91
C LEU A 527 17.08 -11.21 -28.41
N ASP A 528 16.08 -11.81 -27.76
CA ASP A 528 15.48 -13.07 -28.19
C ASP A 528 14.67 -12.87 -29.49
N LEU A 529 13.91 -11.78 -29.61
CA LEU A 529 13.21 -11.40 -30.83
C LEU A 529 14.19 -11.11 -31.98
N GLN A 530 15.30 -10.42 -31.72
CA GLN A 530 16.35 -10.19 -32.71
C GLN A 530 17.01 -11.50 -33.16
N ARG A 531 17.26 -12.43 -32.23
CA ARG A 531 17.83 -13.75 -32.56
C ARG A 531 16.84 -14.60 -33.36
N ARG A 532 15.57 -14.64 -32.96
CA ARG A 532 14.50 -15.36 -33.68
C ARG A 532 14.26 -14.75 -35.05
N ALA A 533 14.16 -13.43 -35.13
CA ALA A 533 14.05 -12.71 -36.39
C ALA A 533 15.24 -13.04 -37.30
N LYS A 534 16.47 -12.99 -36.79
CA LYS A 534 17.68 -13.35 -37.55
C LYS A 534 17.68 -14.81 -38.00
N SER A 535 17.26 -15.75 -37.15
CA SER A 535 17.19 -17.18 -37.49
C SER A 535 16.10 -17.49 -38.52
N GLN A 536 14.88 -16.98 -38.31
CA GLN A 536 13.77 -17.09 -39.27
C GLN A 536 14.14 -16.46 -40.62
N TRP A 537 14.93 -15.39 -40.56
CA TRP A 537 15.35 -14.63 -41.73
C TRP A 537 16.52 -15.29 -42.50
N GLN A 538 17.48 -15.92 -41.82
CA GLN A 538 18.49 -16.78 -42.46
C GLN A 538 17.83 -17.98 -43.17
N SER A 539 16.79 -18.57 -42.56
CA SER A 539 15.93 -19.53 -43.25
C SER A 539 15.33 -18.90 -44.51
N SER A 540 14.70 -17.72 -44.41
CA SER A 540 14.11 -17.03 -45.55
C SER A 540 15.07 -16.70 -46.70
N LEU A 541 16.39 -16.62 -46.49
CA LEU A 541 17.37 -16.48 -47.57
C LEU A 541 17.55 -17.76 -48.37
N VAL A 542 17.65 -18.88 -47.64
CA VAL A 542 17.79 -20.21 -48.22
C VAL A 542 16.46 -20.59 -48.87
N ASP A 543 15.37 -20.33 -48.18
CA ASP A 543 14.01 -20.48 -48.67
C ASP A 543 13.79 -19.60 -49.90
N ALA A 544 14.26 -18.35 -49.96
CA ALA A 544 14.09 -17.56 -51.19
C ALA A 544 14.86 -18.08 -52.41
N VAL A 545 15.94 -18.86 -52.23
CA VAL A 545 16.60 -19.58 -53.34
C VAL A 545 15.91 -20.92 -53.63
N ALA A 546 15.26 -21.52 -52.63
CA ALA A 546 14.44 -22.72 -52.78
C ALA A 546 13.02 -22.45 -53.33
N GLU A 547 12.46 -21.28 -53.03
CA GLU A 547 11.11 -20.78 -53.31
C GLU A 547 11.09 -19.97 -54.60
N TYR A 548 12.19 -19.30 -54.96
CA TYR A 548 12.36 -18.84 -56.34
C TYR A 548 12.79 -20.02 -57.21
N ARG A 549 11.76 -20.78 -57.51
CA ARG A 549 11.71 -22.01 -58.27
C ARG A 549 12.51 -21.86 -59.56
N PRO A 550 13.59 -22.64 -59.74
CA PRO A 550 14.10 -22.95 -61.05
C PRO A 550 12.99 -23.26 -62.02
N LEU A 551 13.14 -22.79 -63.26
CA LEU A 551 12.21 -22.94 -64.38
C LEU A 551 11.84 -24.40 -64.77
N PHE A 552 12.01 -25.38 -63.88
CA PHE A 552 11.63 -26.79 -64.10
C PHE A 552 11.19 -27.52 -62.82
N LEU A 553 10.94 -26.82 -61.70
CA LEU A 553 10.52 -27.43 -60.44
C LEU A 553 9.61 -26.51 -59.63
N ASP A 554 8.30 -26.76 -59.65
CA ASP A 554 7.55 -27.07 -58.43
C ASP A 554 6.09 -27.37 -58.76
N ARG A 555 5.42 -28.20 -57.93
CA ARG A 555 3.97 -28.18 -57.64
C ARG A 555 3.47 -26.73 -57.47
N ALA A 556 3.14 -26.07 -58.56
CA ALA A 556 1.90 -25.34 -58.71
C ALA A 556 0.85 -26.36 -59.21
N PRO A 557 -0.46 -26.04 -59.25
CA PRO A 557 -1.36 -26.72 -60.18
C PRO A 557 -0.69 -26.92 -61.56
N ASP A 558 0.18 -25.98 -61.93
CA ASP A 558 0.92 -25.92 -63.19
C ASP A 558 2.19 -26.81 -63.28
N ALA A 559 2.62 -27.55 -62.26
CA ALA A 559 3.87 -28.35 -62.35
C ALA A 559 3.73 -29.60 -63.21
N ILE A 560 2.58 -30.25 -63.00
CA ILE A 560 2.09 -31.32 -63.84
C ILE A 560 1.84 -30.71 -65.21
N ASP A 561 1.25 -29.52 -65.31
CA ASP A 561 1.03 -28.85 -66.59
C ASP A 561 2.33 -28.49 -67.33
N ASP A 562 3.40 -28.10 -66.63
CA ASP A 562 4.72 -27.79 -67.19
C ASP A 562 5.43 -29.08 -67.63
N ALA A 563 5.43 -30.10 -66.78
CA ALA A 563 5.95 -31.41 -67.10
C ALA A 563 5.19 -32.00 -68.30
N GLU A 564 3.86 -31.90 -68.30
CA GLU A 564 2.99 -32.29 -69.40
C GLU A 564 3.26 -31.45 -70.65
N ALA A 565 3.40 -30.12 -70.55
CA ALA A 565 3.68 -29.24 -71.68
C ALA A 565 5.01 -29.60 -72.34
N ILE A 566 6.05 -29.86 -71.55
CA ILE A 566 7.35 -30.31 -72.04
C ILE A 566 7.21 -31.69 -72.68
N LEU A 567 6.65 -32.67 -71.98
CA LEU A 567 6.47 -34.03 -72.52
C LEU A 567 5.62 -34.03 -73.80
N ARG A 568 4.59 -33.17 -73.88
CA ARG A 568 3.75 -32.94 -75.06
C ARG A 568 4.53 -32.30 -76.21
N ALA A 569 5.39 -31.33 -75.93
CA ALA A 569 6.25 -30.71 -76.94
C ALA A 569 7.17 -31.72 -77.64
N TYR A 570 7.52 -32.83 -76.96
CA TYR A 570 8.28 -33.94 -77.52
C TYR A 570 7.42 -35.15 -77.94
N GLY A 571 6.08 -35.00 -77.99
CA GLY A 571 5.15 -36.06 -78.43
C GLY A 571 5.03 -37.25 -77.48
N LEU A 572 5.48 -37.11 -76.23
CA LEU A 572 5.51 -38.19 -75.24
C LEU A 572 4.22 -38.38 -74.46
N LEU A 573 3.21 -37.52 -74.65
CA LEU A 573 1.87 -37.68 -74.07
C LEU A 573 0.87 -38.36 -75.02
N ASP A 574 1.07 -38.29 -76.34
CA ASP A 574 0.12 -38.81 -77.33
C ASP A 574 0.31 -40.32 -77.54
N GLU A 575 -0.75 -41.14 -77.61
CA GLU A 575 -0.63 -42.62 -77.69
C GLU A 575 0.09 -43.11 -78.96
N ASP A 576 -0.10 -42.41 -80.08
CA ASP A 576 0.51 -42.71 -81.39
C ASP A 576 1.84 -41.97 -81.64
N GLY A 577 2.39 -41.30 -80.62
CA GLY A 577 3.62 -40.50 -80.74
C GLY A 577 4.88 -41.37 -80.95
N PRO A 578 5.89 -40.88 -81.70
CA PRO A 578 7.15 -41.60 -81.88
C PRO A 578 7.91 -41.79 -80.57
N SER A 579 8.74 -42.83 -80.49
CA SER A 579 9.65 -43.05 -79.36
C SER A 579 10.66 -41.90 -79.27
N PHE A 580 10.85 -41.34 -78.07
CA PHE A 580 11.87 -40.32 -77.79
C PHE A 580 13.25 -40.72 -78.32
N TRP A 581 13.59 -42.01 -78.22
CA TRP A 581 14.90 -42.54 -78.63
C TRP A 581 15.12 -42.56 -80.15
N ASP A 582 14.03 -42.47 -80.92
CA ASP A 582 14.02 -42.62 -82.37
C ASP A 582 13.73 -41.28 -83.09
N ASN A 583 13.60 -40.17 -82.35
CA ASN A 583 13.38 -38.85 -82.92
C ASN A 583 14.65 -38.34 -83.64
N PRO A 584 14.60 -38.07 -84.96
CA PRO A 584 15.75 -37.62 -85.75
C PRO A 584 16.41 -36.35 -85.20
N GLU A 585 15.60 -35.37 -84.75
CA GLU A 585 16.11 -34.10 -84.20
C GLU A 585 16.94 -34.33 -82.93
N ILE A 586 16.63 -35.39 -82.17
CA ILE A 586 17.35 -35.77 -80.95
C ILE A 586 18.61 -36.58 -81.28
N ILE A 587 18.54 -37.43 -82.31
CA ILE A 587 19.67 -38.22 -82.80
C ILE A 587 20.74 -37.32 -83.43
N GLU A 588 20.36 -36.17 -83.98
CA GLU A 588 21.28 -35.20 -84.59
C GLU A 588 22.02 -34.32 -83.57
N LEU A 589 21.52 -34.20 -82.33
CA LEU A 589 22.17 -33.43 -81.27
C LEU A 589 23.56 -33.97 -80.92
N GLU A 590 24.49 -33.08 -80.56
CA GLU A 590 25.77 -33.49 -80.00
C GLU A 590 25.56 -34.27 -78.70
N GLU A 591 26.48 -35.19 -78.43
CA GLU A 591 26.30 -36.20 -77.38
C GLU A 591 26.07 -35.59 -75.96
N PRO A 592 26.72 -34.47 -75.55
CA PRO A 592 26.41 -33.78 -74.30
C PRO A 592 25.02 -33.12 -74.29
N GLU A 593 24.60 -32.49 -75.39
CA GLU A 593 23.30 -31.81 -75.51
C GLU A 593 22.15 -32.81 -75.51
N ARG A 594 22.35 -33.93 -76.20
CA ARG A 594 21.44 -35.07 -76.20
C ARG A 594 21.30 -35.67 -74.80
N SER A 595 22.41 -35.83 -74.08
CA SER A 595 22.41 -36.36 -72.71
C SER A 595 21.76 -35.40 -71.71
N ASP A 596 21.93 -34.09 -71.88
CA ASP A 596 21.23 -33.08 -71.08
C ASP A 596 19.71 -33.06 -71.39
N LEU A 597 19.31 -33.18 -72.65
CA LEU A 597 17.90 -33.31 -73.02
C LEU A 597 17.29 -34.60 -72.46
N GLN A 598 18.04 -35.71 -72.47
CA GLN A 598 17.64 -36.96 -71.79
C GLN A 598 17.43 -36.74 -70.29
N CYS A 599 18.34 -36.02 -69.62
CA CYS A 599 18.19 -35.69 -68.20
C CYS A 599 16.92 -34.89 -67.94
N LEU A 600 16.60 -33.91 -68.79
CA LEU A 600 15.38 -33.11 -68.66
C LEU A 600 14.14 -33.98 -68.82
N ILE A 601 14.01 -34.70 -69.93
CA ILE A 601 12.81 -35.48 -70.27
C ILE A 601 12.55 -36.60 -69.26
N LEU A 602 13.59 -37.35 -68.88
CA LEU A 602 13.43 -38.44 -67.92
C LEU A 602 13.09 -37.92 -66.53
N HIS A 603 13.61 -36.75 -66.16
CA HIS A 603 13.24 -36.10 -64.92
C HIS A 603 11.79 -35.58 -64.94
N GLN A 604 11.31 -34.97 -66.03
CA GLN A 604 9.90 -34.55 -66.14
C GLN A 604 8.93 -35.75 -66.09
N ALA A 605 9.27 -36.85 -66.76
CA ALA A 605 8.48 -38.08 -66.68
C ALA A 605 8.48 -38.70 -65.27
N LEU A 606 9.60 -38.58 -64.55
CA LEU A 606 9.71 -39.01 -63.16
C LEU A 606 8.81 -38.17 -62.24
N ILE A 607 8.78 -36.83 -62.41
CA ILE A 607 7.87 -35.95 -61.67
C ILE A 607 6.42 -36.38 -61.92
N LEU A 608 5.99 -36.41 -63.19
CA LEU A 608 4.63 -36.79 -63.56
C LEU A 608 4.23 -38.16 -62.97
N GLY A 609 5.15 -39.12 -62.99
CA GLY A 609 4.93 -40.46 -62.44
C GLY A 609 4.83 -40.49 -60.93
N VAL A 610 5.70 -39.77 -60.22
CA VAL A 610 5.72 -39.70 -58.76
C VAL A 610 4.45 -39.00 -58.25
N GLU A 611 4.09 -37.87 -58.85
CA GLU A 611 2.85 -37.12 -58.56
C GLU A 611 1.60 -38.00 -58.69
N ALA A 612 1.51 -38.77 -59.77
CA ALA A 612 0.39 -39.67 -60.02
C ALA A 612 0.25 -40.81 -59.00
N THR A 613 1.28 -41.05 -58.15
CA THR A 613 1.24 -42.05 -57.07
C THR A 613 0.75 -41.52 -55.72
N THR A 614 0.51 -40.21 -55.59
CA THR A 614 0.07 -39.55 -54.35
C THR A 614 -1.41 -39.84 -54.05
N PRO A 615 -1.80 -40.15 -52.79
CA PRO A 615 -3.18 -40.51 -52.44
C PRO A 615 -4.18 -39.34 -52.35
N ASP A 616 -3.73 -38.15 -51.94
CA ASP A 616 -4.57 -36.98 -51.59
C ASP A 616 -4.84 -36.01 -52.76
N TYR A 617 -4.28 -36.30 -53.93
CA TYR A 617 -4.55 -35.52 -55.14
C TYR A 617 -5.67 -36.23 -55.90
N ASP A 618 -6.71 -35.52 -56.34
CA ASP A 618 -7.88 -36.00 -57.11
C ASP A 618 -7.49 -36.51 -58.53
N VAL A 619 -6.47 -37.36 -58.62
CA VAL A 619 -5.91 -37.88 -59.87
C VAL A 619 -6.79 -39.05 -60.32
N PHE A 620 -7.53 -38.84 -61.40
CA PHE A 620 -8.38 -39.87 -62.01
C PHE A 620 -7.53 -41.08 -62.49
N PRO A 621 -8.08 -42.31 -62.53
CA PRO A 621 -7.39 -43.49 -63.06
C PRO A 621 -6.79 -43.32 -64.47
N GLU A 622 -7.25 -42.33 -65.23
CA GLU A 622 -6.76 -41.98 -66.57
C GLU A 622 -5.40 -41.27 -66.54
N GLU A 623 -5.18 -40.37 -65.59
CA GLU A 623 -3.91 -39.65 -65.43
C GLU A 623 -2.79 -40.61 -65.00
N ARG A 624 -3.09 -41.57 -64.10
CA ARG A 624 -2.18 -42.66 -63.74
C ARG A 624 -1.82 -43.54 -64.95
N ARG A 625 -2.78 -43.83 -65.82
CA ARG A 625 -2.54 -44.57 -67.07
C ARG A 625 -1.66 -43.79 -68.02
N ARG A 626 -1.90 -42.48 -68.17
CA ARG A 626 -1.09 -41.58 -69.00
C ARG A 626 0.35 -41.50 -68.49
N ALA A 627 0.55 -41.28 -67.19
CA ALA A 627 1.87 -41.28 -66.56
C ALA A 627 2.61 -42.63 -66.74
N LEU A 628 1.90 -43.75 -66.54
CA LEU A 628 2.46 -45.09 -66.76
C LEU A 628 2.84 -45.32 -68.24
N ALA A 629 2.06 -44.82 -69.19
CA ALA A 629 2.34 -44.92 -70.63
C ALA A 629 3.61 -44.13 -71.01
N VAL A 630 3.76 -42.90 -70.51
CA VAL A 630 4.98 -42.08 -70.68
C VAL A 630 6.21 -42.83 -70.15
N ILE A 631 6.13 -43.33 -68.91
CA ILE A 631 7.23 -44.05 -68.26
C ILE A 631 7.59 -45.32 -69.04
N ASN A 632 6.60 -46.10 -69.50
CA ASN A 632 6.87 -47.32 -70.26
C ASN A 632 7.53 -47.05 -71.62
N ARG A 633 7.17 -45.95 -72.30
CA ARG A 633 7.84 -45.55 -73.55
C ARG A 633 9.30 -45.21 -73.33
N LEU A 634 9.59 -44.44 -72.29
CA LEU A 634 10.97 -44.06 -71.96
C LEU A 634 11.81 -45.27 -71.49
N ARG A 635 11.20 -46.24 -70.80
CA ARG A 635 11.83 -47.52 -70.40
C ARG A 635 12.09 -48.49 -71.54
N GLY A 636 11.56 -48.25 -72.74
CA GLY A 636 11.69 -49.18 -73.88
C GLY A 636 13.13 -49.43 -74.36
N ARG A 637 14.06 -48.51 -74.05
CA ARG A 637 15.49 -48.66 -74.34
C ARG A 637 16.30 -49.14 -73.15
N TYR A 638 16.11 -48.51 -71.98
CA TYR A 638 16.88 -48.78 -70.76
C TYR A 638 15.99 -49.24 -69.59
N SER A 639 16.44 -50.23 -68.81
CA SER A 639 15.85 -50.55 -67.50
C SER A 639 16.50 -49.67 -66.42
N ILE A 640 15.84 -48.58 -66.04
CA ILE A 640 16.36 -47.63 -65.04
C ILE A 640 15.57 -47.81 -63.74
N ALA A 641 16.24 -48.19 -62.64
CA ALA A 641 15.56 -48.63 -61.43
C ALA A 641 14.60 -47.58 -60.83
N PRO A 642 14.93 -46.27 -60.79
CA PRO A 642 13.98 -45.22 -60.39
C PRO A 642 12.66 -45.24 -61.18
N LEU A 643 12.71 -45.35 -62.51
CA LEU A 643 11.51 -45.40 -63.36
C LEU A 643 10.77 -46.73 -63.23
N ASP A 644 11.51 -47.84 -63.06
CA ASP A 644 10.94 -49.16 -62.81
C ASP A 644 10.12 -49.16 -61.50
N ARG A 645 10.63 -48.48 -60.47
CA ARG A 645 9.99 -48.37 -59.15
C ARG A 645 8.69 -47.57 -59.20
N VAL A 646 8.69 -46.43 -59.90
CA VAL A 646 7.48 -45.61 -60.10
C VAL A 646 6.45 -46.37 -60.95
N ALA A 647 6.88 -47.01 -62.04
CA ALA A 647 5.98 -47.82 -62.88
C ALA A 647 5.35 -48.99 -62.12
N ALA A 648 6.11 -49.66 -61.24
CA ALA A 648 5.58 -50.74 -60.40
C ALA A 648 4.48 -50.23 -59.45
N CYS A 649 4.71 -49.09 -58.81
CA CYS A 649 3.72 -48.43 -57.94
C CYS A 649 2.43 -48.07 -58.72
N LEU A 650 2.57 -47.43 -59.88
CA LEU A 650 1.42 -47.08 -60.72
C LEU A 650 0.64 -48.30 -61.20
N ARG A 651 1.32 -49.40 -61.58
CA ARG A 651 0.65 -50.67 -61.96
C ARG A 651 -0.11 -51.30 -60.80
N GLU A 652 0.47 -51.29 -59.61
CA GLU A 652 -0.20 -51.78 -58.40
C GLU A 652 -1.49 -50.98 -58.13
N GLN A 653 -1.41 -49.65 -58.18
CA GLN A 653 -2.57 -48.77 -58.00
C GLN A 653 -3.62 -48.91 -59.10
N LEU A 654 -3.21 -49.17 -60.35
CA LEU A 654 -4.10 -49.40 -61.50
C LEU A 654 -4.61 -50.85 -61.61
N ARG A 655 -4.07 -51.79 -60.82
CA ARG A 655 -4.28 -53.25 -60.95
C ARG A 655 -3.95 -53.77 -62.35
N ASP A 656 -3.00 -53.14 -63.03
CA ASP A 656 -2.56 -53.52 -64.37
C ASP A 656 -1.62 -54.73 -64.30
N ARG A 657 -2.00 -55.83 -64.99
CA ARG A 657 -1.23 -57.08 -65.07
C ARG A 657 -0.47 -57.24 -66.38
N SER A 658 -0.42 -56.20 -67.21
CA SER A 658 0.31 -56.22 -68.47
C SER A 658 1.80 -56.49 -68.24
N PRO A 659 2.45 -57.32 -69.08
CA PRO A 659 3.87 -57.59 -68.94
C PRO A 659 4.67 -56.29 -69.12
N SER A 660 5.65 -56.06 -68.25
CA SER A 660 6.55 -54.91 -68.41
C SER A 660 7.28 -55.04 -69.75
N PRO A 661 7.39 -53.96 -70.55
CA PRO A 661 8.19 -54.01 -71.77
C PRO A 661 9.63 -54.45 -71.44
N ALA A 662 10.17 -55.37 -72.24
CA ALA A 662 11.52 -55.88 -72.06
C ALA A 662 12.55 -54.80 -72.42
N SER A 663 13.51 -54.55 -71.53
CA SER A 663 14.60 -53.61 -71.80
C SER A 663 15.51 -54.13 -72.91
N LYS A 664 15.95 -53.25 -73.80
CA LYS A 664 16.88 -53.60 -74.90
C LYS A 664 18.34 -53.52 -74.46
N GLU A 665 18.68 -52.60 -73.56
CA GLU A 665 20.06 -52.29 -73.13
C GLU A 665 20.13 -51.95 -71.63
N PRO A 666 21.24 -52.23 -70.93
CA PRO A 666 21.47 -51.72 -69.58
C PRO A 666 21.65 -50.19 -69.60
N PRO A 667 21.15 -49.45 -68.59
CA PRO A 667 21.28 -48.00 -68.56
C PRO A 667 22.74 -47.56 -68.38
N PRO A 668 23.13 -46.41 -68.94
CA PRO A 668 24.38 -45.76 -68.58
C PRO A 668 24.40 -45.51 -67.05
N PRO A 669 25.46 -45.92 -66.34
CA PRO A 669 25.49 -45.79 -64.88
C PRO A 669 25.36 -44.37 -64.34
N TRP A 670 25.73 -43.36 -65.15
CA TRP A 670 25.57 -41.95 -64.79
C TRP A 670 24.09 -41.53 -64.79
N LEU A 671 23.30 -42.10 -65.70
CA LEU A 671 21.87 -41.82 -65.85
C LEU A 671 21.07 -42.46 -64.72
N GLU A 672 21.44 -43.69 -64.34
CA GLU A 672 20.93 -44.38 -63.16
C GLU A 672 21.14 -43.55 -61.88
N SER A 673 22.36 -43.01 -61.73
CA SER A 673 22.73 -42.19 -60.56
C SER A 673 21.95 -40.86 -60.58
N TYR A 674 21.84 -40.19 -61.72
CA TYR A 674 21.08 -38.95 -61.85
C TYR A 674 19.60 -39.12 -61.46
N LEU A 675 18.92 -40.13 -62.02
CA LEU A 675 17.51 -40.35 -61.74
C LEU A 675 17.25 -40.88 -60.32
N SER A 676 18.22 -41.58 -59.72
CA SER A 676 18.17 -41.96 -58.31
C SER A 676 18.22 -40.72 -57.41
N GLY A 677 19.08 -39.76 -57.75
CA GLY A 677 19.12 -38.45 -57.10
C GLY A 677 17.79 -37.71 -57.24
N CYS A 678 17.22 -37.65 -58.46
CA CYS A 678 15.93 -36.99 -58.71
C CYS A 678 14.77 -37.65 -57.95
N LEU A 679 14.70 -38.99 -57.93
CA LEU A 679 13.63 -39.71 -57.23
C LEU A 679 13.75 -39.50 -55.72
N THR A 680 14.96 -39.60 -55.18
CA THR A 680 15.21 -39.34 -53.75
C THR A 680 14.81 -37.91 -53.40
N GLU A 681 15.13 -36.95 -54.26
CA GLU A 681 14.76 -35.55 -54.07
C GLU A 681 13.24 -35.33 -54.08
N ALA A 682 12.53 -35.92 -55.04
CA ALA A 682 11.08 -35.82 -55.16
C ALA A 682 10.35 -36.42 -53.94
N LEU A 683 10.77 -37.62 -53.52
CA LEU A 683 10.18 -38.33 -52.37
C LEU A 683 10.45 -37.63 -51.02
N CYS A 684 11.41 -36.71 -50.93
CA CYS A 684 11.62 -35.91 -49.73
C CYS A 684 10.68 -34.72 -49.62
N ILE A 685 10.19 -34.22 -50.76
CA ILE A 685 9.33 -33.04 -50.85
C ILE A 685 7.87 -33.45 -50.62
N GLU A 686 7.48 -34.61 -51.12
CA GLU A 686 6.12 -35.13 -50.99
C GLU A 686 5.93 -35.85 -49.65
N GLY A 687 5.13 -35.22 -48.77
CA GLY A 687 4.83 -35.77 -47.44
C GLY A 687 4.27 -37.19 -47.52
N GLU A 688 3.27 -37.45 -48.35
CA GLU A 688 2.59 -38.75 -48.36
C GLU A 688 2.51 -39.31 -49.78
N THR A 689 3.52 -40.07 -50.18
CA THR A 689 3.46 -40.91 -51.39
C THR A 689 3.18 -42.36 -50.99
N GLY A 690 2.62 -43.15 -51.90
CA GLY A 690 2.54 -44.62 -51.73
C GLY A 690 3.93 -45.30 -51.62
N MET A 691 5.03 -44.55 -51.78
CA MET A 691 6.40 -45.04 -51.75
C MET A 691 7.09 -44.69 -50.42
N LYS A 692 7.38 -45.71 -49.61
CA LYS A 692 8.09 -45.52 -48.32
C LYS A 692 9.56 -45.12 -48.52
N VAL A 693 9.92 -43.89 -48.17
CA VAL A 693 11.30 -43.45 -47.89
C VAL A 693 11.32 -42.66 -46.57
N GLY A 694 12.41 -42.79 -45.81
CA GLY A 694 12.60 -42.05 -44.56
C GLY A 694 12.66 -40.54 -44.82
N ARG A 695 11.75 -39.79 -44.20
CA ARG A 695 11.78 -38.32 -44.22
C ARG A 695 12.95 -37.82 -43.38
N GLY A 696 13.81 -36.97 -43.94
CA GLY A 696 14.88 -36.29 -43.19
C GLY A 696 16.06 -35.77 -44.01
N PRO A 697 16.93 -34.93 -43.43
CA PRO A 697 18.11 -34.35 -44.09
C PRO A 697 19.12 -35.38 -44.64
N SER A 698 19.08 -36.62 -44.15
CA SER A 698 19.85 -37.75 -44.69
C SER A 698 19.53 -38.05 -46.15
N SER A 699 18.30 -37.78 -46.59
CA SER A 699 17.83 -38.12 -47.93
C SER A 699 18.24 -37.08 -48.98
N PHE A 700 18.34 -35.79 -48.62
CA PHE A 700 18.97 -34.78 -49.50
C PHE A 700 20.49 -34.97 -49.63
N GLN A 701 21.15 -35.44 -48.56
CA GLN A 701 22.56 -35.83 -48.64
C GLN A 701 22.77 -37.02 -49.58
N GLN A 702 21.84 -37.99 -49.57
CA GLN A 702 21.86 -39.09 -50.53
C GLN A 702 21.66 -38.60 -51.97
N ALA A 703 20.67 -37.74 -52.22
CA ALA A 703 20.45 -37.16 -53.55
C ALA A 703 21.70 -36.39 -54.06
N MET A 704 22.34 -35.61 -53.19
CA MET A 704 23.61 -34.95 -53.50
C MET A 704 24.72 -35.94 -53.87
N SER A 705 24.85 -37.05 -53.13
CA SER A 705 25.81 -38.11 -53.44
C SER A 705 25.58 -38.72 -54.82
N ASP A 706 24.31 -38.99 -55.15
CA ASP A 706 23.92 -39.58 -56.43
C ASP A 706 24.20 -38.63 -57.61
N TYR A 707 23.96 -37.32 -57.45
CA TYR A 707 24.33 -36.32 -58.45
C TYR A 707 25.86 -36.20 -58.63
N ARG A 708 26.65 -36.24 -57.54
CA ARG A 708 28.12 -36.28 -57.64
C ARG A 708 28.60 -37.53 -58.37
N GLN A 709 27.97 -38.68 -58.14
CA GLN A 709 28.30 -39.91 -58.84
C GLN A 709 27.99 -39.81 -60.34
N ALA A 710 26.87 -39.21 -60.73
CA ALA A 710 26.56 -38.94 -62.14
C ALA A 710 27.64 -38.04 -62.78
N LEU A 711 28.00 -36.94 -62.12
CA LEU A 711 28.99 -35.96 -62.61
C LEU A 711 30.43 -36.50 -62.62
N SER A 712 30.78 -37.45 -61.75
CA SER A 712 32.10 -38.10 -61.77
C SER A 712 32.37 -38.87 -63.06
N ARG A 713 31.30 -39.32 -63.72
CA ARG A 713 31.35 -40.07 -64.99
C ARG A 713 31.13 -39.15 -66.19
N ARG A 714 30.28 -38.14 -66.04
CA ARG A 714 29.87 -37.19 -67.09
C ARG A 714 29.93 -35.75 -66.56
N PRO A 715 31.12 -35.17 -66.40
CA PRO A 715 31.29 -33.85 -65.81
C PRO A 715 30.74 -32.74 -66.69
N GLU A 716 30.53 -32.94 -67.99
CA GLU A 716 30.05 -31.92 -68.91
C GLU A 716 28.53 -31.72 -68.90
N LEU A 717 27.76 -32.51 -68.14
CA LEU A 717 26.29 -32.38 -68.11
C LEU A 717 25.83 -31.18 -67.27
N TYR A 718 24.88 -30.43 -67.82
CA TYR A 718 24.27 -29.25 -67.20
C TYR A 718 23.25 -29.65 -66.13
N TYR A 719 22.25 -30.48 -66.44
CA TYR A 719 21.13 -30.74 -65.53
C TYR A 719 21.52 -31.47 -64.23
N PRO A 720 22.39 -32.51 -64.24
CA PRO A 720 22.87 -33.12 -63.00
C PRO A 720 23.60 -32.13 -62.10
N ARG A 721 24.37 -31.20 -62.70
CA ARG A 721 25.07 -30.15 -61.97
C ARG A 721 24.12 -29.08 -61.43
N TYR A 722 23.13 -28.71 -62.23
CA TYR A 722 22.07 -27.81 -61.83
C TYR A 722 21.34 -28.32 -60.58
N ARG A 723 21.02 -29.62 -60.56
CA ARG A 723 20.36 -30.25 -59.40
C ARG A 723 21.28 -30.42 -58.21
N LEU A 724 22.56 -30.74 -58.44
CA LEU A 724 23.57 -30.69 -57.39
C LEU A 724 23.61 -29.32 -56.71
N ALA A 725 23.61 -28.23 -57.49
CA ALA A 725 23.57 -26.87 -56.95
C ALA A 725 22.31 -26.62 -56.10
N ALA A 726 21.14 -26.98 -56.62
CA ALA A 726 19.87 -26.77 -55.92
C ALA A 726 19.80 -27.52 -54.58
N VAL A 727 20.20 -28.80 -54.57
CA VAL A 727 20.25 -29.60 -53.34
C VAL A 727 21.31 -29.09 -52.37
N ALA A 728 22.49 -28.70 -52.88
CA ALA A 728 23.57 -28.15 -52.06
C ALA A 728 23.15 -26.86 -51.33
N VAL A 729 22.41 -25.96 -51.98
CA VAL A 729 21.82 -24.78 -51.32
C VAL A 729 20.87 -25.20 -50.20
N ARG A 730 19.98 -26.16 -50.47
CA ARG A 730 18.96 -26.60 -49.52
C ARG A 730 19.53 -27.29 -48.27
N ILE A 731 20.61 -28.04 -48.41
CA ILE A 731 21.30 -28.66 -47.26
C ILE A 731 22.30 -27.70 -46.57
N GLY A 732 22.52 -26.51 -47.13
CA GLY A 732 23.49 -25.53 -46.62
C GLY A 732 24.95 -25.80 -47.00
N ASP A 733 25.24 -26.66 -47.97
CA ASP A 733 26.59 -26.88 -48.52
C ASP A 733 26.90 -25.83 -49.59
N PHE A 734 27.07 -24.58 -49.14
CA PHE A 734 27.23 -23.42 -50.02
C PHE A 734 28.51 -23.44 -50.86
N SER A 735 29.52 -24.22 -50.45
CA SER A 735 30.76 -24.39 -51.23
C SER A 735 30.46 -25.15 -52.52
N VAL A 736 29.77 -26.28 -52.40
CA VAL A 736 29.39 -27.13 -53.53
C VAL A 736 28.34 -26.44 -54.39
N ALA A 737 27.42 -25.70 -53.76
CA ALA A 737 26.47 -24.87 -54.48
C ALA A 737 27.18 -23.82 -55.36
N ASP A 738 28.11 -23.03 -54.81
CA ASP A 738 28.83 -22.00 -55.56
C ASP A 738 29.62 -22.60 -56.73
N GLU A 739 30.33 -23.72 -56.52
CA GLU A 739 31.07 -24.41 -57.57
C GLU A 739 30.15 -24.90 -58.70
N ALA A 740 29.07 -25.61 -58.35
CA ALA A 740 28.12 -26.14 -59.33
C ALA A 740 27.40 -25.02 -60.10
N ILE A 741 27.01 -23.93 -59.42
CA ILE A 741 26.37 -22.76 -60.05
C ILE A 741 27.36 -22.04 -60.99
N SER A 742 28.63 -21.92 -60.60
CA SER A 742 29.68 -21.28 -61.41
C SER A 742 29.78 -21.91 -62.79
N HIS A 743 29.80 -23.23 -62.84
CA HIS A 743 29.80 -24.00 -64.08
C HIS A 743 28.47 -23.90 -64.85
N CYS A 744 27.32 -23.87 -64.16
CA CYS A 744 26.03 -23.67 -64.84
C CYS A 744 25.97 -22.30 -65.55
N LEU A 745 26.57 -21.26 -64.93
CA LEU A 745 26.69 -19.92 -65.52
C LEU A 745 27.62 -19.85 -66.74
N GLU A 746 28.51 -20.82 -66.96
CA GLU A 746 29.34 -20.87 -68.18
C GLU A 746 28.46 -21.06 -69.42
N ARG A 747 27.33 -21.78 -69.28
CA ARG A 747 26.37 -22.06 -70.36
C ARG A 747 25.16 -21.12 -70.36
N ARG A 748 24.67 -20.70 -69.19
CA ARG A 748 23.43 -19.91 -69.04
C ARG A 748 23.68 -18.62 -68.23
N ARG A 749 24.36 -17.65 -68.85
CA ARG A 749 24.69 -16.35 -68.21
C ARG A 749 23.48 -15.44 -68.02
N ASP A 750 22.41 -15.69 -68.76
CA ASP A 750 21.15 -14.95 -68.77
C ASP A 750 20.18 -15.36 -67.65
N SER A 751 20.53 -16.37 -66.84
CA SER A 751 19.69 -16.83 -65.75
C SER A 751 19.86 -15.96 -64.50
N ALA A 752 18.90 -15.06 -64.26
CA ALA A 752 18.84 -14.26 -63.03
C ALA A 752 18.88 -15.13 -61.76
N LEU A 753 18.28 -16.32 -61.82
CA LEU A 753 18.22 -17.25 -60.70
C LEU A 753 19.59 -17.85 -60.33
N LEU A 754 20.39 -18.25 -61.32
CA LEU A 754 21.75 -18.74 -61.07
C LEU A 754 22.60 -17.65 -60.42
N TRP A 755 22.45 -16.39 -60.85
CA TRP A 755 23.11 -15.25 -60.22
C TRP A 755 22.64 -15.00 -58.79
N LEU A 756 21.34 -15.14 -58.50
CA LEU A 756 20.81 -15.08 -57.14
C LEU A 756 21.41 -16.19 -56.26
N GLY A 757 21.32 -17.44 -56.70
CA GLY A 757 21.79 -18.60 -55.94
C GLY A 757 23.30 -18.53 -55.65
N ARG A 758 24.09 -18.04 -56.61
CA ARG A 758 25.53 -17.78 -56.40
C ARG A 758 25.76 -16.64 -55.41
N GLY A 759 24.99 -15.56 -55.51
CA GLY A 759 25.02 -14.45 -54.57
C GLY A 759 24.76 -14.89 -53.13
N VAL A 760 23.73 -15.71 -52.93
CA VAL A 760 23.40 -16.30 -51.62
C VAL A 760 24.51 -17.24 -51.15
N SER A 761 25.00 -18.14 -52.00
CA SER A 761 26.10 -19.06 -51.65
C SER A 761 27.37 -18.31 -51.23
N LYS A 762 27.78 -17.30 -52.00
CA LYS A 762 28.93 -16.43 -51.65
C LYS A 762 28.72 -15.66 -50.35
N SER A 763 27.48 -15.30 -50.01
CA SER A 763 27.20 -14.61 -48.75
C SER A 763 27.45 -15.49 -47.54
N TYR A 764 27.00 -16.75 -47.59
CA TYR A 764 27.23 -17.76 -46.54
C TYR A 764 28.69 -18.20 -46.45
N LEU A 765 29.42 -18.19 -47.57
CA LEU A 765 30.88 -18.40 -47.59
C LEU A 765 31.68 -17.18 -47.08
N GLY A 766 31.00 -16.09 -46.68
CA GLY A 766 31.63 -14.88 -46.14
C GLY A 766 32.23 -13.92 -47.20
N ALA A 767 32.08 -14.23 -48.49
CA ALA A 767 32.56 -13.42 -49.61
C ALA A 767 31.54 -12.34 -50.01
N VAL A 768 31.31 -11.37 -49.12
CA VAL A 768 30.21 -10.39 -49.22
C VAL A 768 30.26 -9.53 -50.49
N ASP A 769 31.42 -9.00 -50.86
CA ASP A 769 31.52 -8.13 -52.05
C ASP A 769 31.22 -8.91 -53.34
N SER A 770 31.67 -10.16 -53.39
CA SER A 770 31.29 -11.08 -54.47
C SER A 770 29.79 -11.34 -54.43
N ALA A 771 29.22 -11.65 -53.28
CA ALA A 771 27.78 -11.88 -53.14
C ALA A 771 26.95 -10.71 -53.70
N ILE A 772 27.28 -9.48 -53.33
CA ILE A 772 26.60 -8.27 -53.81
C ILE A 772 26.73 -8.11 -55.33
N ALA A 773 27.92 -8.37 -55.90
CA ALA A 773 28.13 -8.30 -57.34
C ALA A 773 27.21 -9.28 -58.10
N HIS A 774 27.10 -10.53 -57.62
CA HIS A 774 26.24 -11.54 -58.23
C HIS A 774 24.75 -11.21 -58.05
N LEU A 775 24.34 -10.70 -56.88
CA LEU A 775 22.97 -10.23 -56.65
C LEU A 775 22.60 -9.05 -57.56
N ARG A 776 23.56 -8.16 -57.87
CA ARG A 776 23.35 -7.08 -58.86
C ARG A 776 23.19 -7.61 -60.28
N GLN A 777 23.92 -8.65 -60.68
CA GLN A 777 23.68 -9.31 -61.97
C GLN A 777 22.27 -9.92 -62.05
N ALA A 778 21.77 -10.51 -60.96
CA ALA A 778 20.39 -10.99 -60.90
C ALA A 778 19.37 -9.85 -61.06
N ILE A 779 19.64 -8.69 -60.45
CA ILE A 779 18.84 -7.46 -60.61
C ILE A 779 18.83 -6.98 -62.06
N ASP A 780 19.99 -6.92 -62.70
CA ASP A 780 20.12 -6.39 -64.06
C ASP A 780 19.34 -7.27 -65.06
N LEU A 781 19.27 -8.58 -64.83
CA LEU A 781 18.50 -9.52 -65.63
C LEU A 781 16.99 -9.55 -65.29
N ALA A 782 16.63 -9.31 -64.02
CA ALA A 782 15.23 -9.30 -63.57
C ALA A 782 14.93 -8.11 -62.61
N PRO A 783 14.78 -6.87 -63.12
CA PRO A 783 14.70 -5.67 -62.29
C PRO A 783 13.45 -5.56 -61.40
N ARG A 784 12.38 -6.29 -61.75
CA ARG A 784 11.13 -6.32 -60.96
C ARG A 784 11.15 -7.39 -59.87
N TRP A 785 12.19 -8.21 -59.84
CA TRP A 785 12.30 -9.29 -58.87
C TRP A 785 12.82 -8.75 -57.53
N GLU A 786 12.02 -8.89 -56.48
CA GLU A 786 12.30 -8.27 -55.17
C GLU A 786 13.40 -8.97 -54.36
N VAL A 787 13.60 -10.28 -54.56
CA VAL A 787 14.47 -11.11 -53.72
C VAL A 787 15.94 -10.64 -53.74
N PRO A 788 16.56 -10.31 -54.90
CA PRO A 788 17.92 -9.78 -54.92
C PRO A 788 18.11 -8.46 -54.16
N TYR A 789 17.13 -7.54 -54.20
CA TYR A 789 17.20 -6.27 -53.47
C TYR A 789 17.12 -6.49 -51.97
N ARG A 790 16.21 -7.36 -51.53
CA ARG A 790 16.09 -7.79 -50.13
C ARG A 790 17.41 -8.35 -49.62
N ASN A 791 18.05 -9.22 -50.40
CA ASN A 791 19.32 -9.86 -50.02
C ASN A 791 20.49 -8.85 -49.94
N ILE A 792 20.56 -7.85 -50.82
CA ILE A 792 21.59 -6.79 -50.74
C ILE A 792 21.36 -5.88 -49.52
N ALA A 793 20.13 -5.42 -49.30
CA ALA A 793 19.81 -4.51 -48.19
C ALA A 793 20.21 -5.13 -46.85
N LEU A 794 19.92 -6.41 -46.74
CA LEU A 794 20.25 -7.22 -45.62
C LEU A 794 21.75 -7.46 -45.40
N LEU A 795 22.52 -7.81 -46.44
CA LEU A 795 23.97 -7.88 -46.30
C LEU A 795 24.54 -6.55 -45.81
N GLY A 796 23.86 -5.45 -46.16
CA GLY A 796 24.03 -4.14 -45.57
C GLY A 796 23.83 -4.09 -44.05
N VAL A 797 22.73 -4.65 -43.54
CA VAL A 797 22.45 -4.73 -42.08
C VAL A 797 23.49 -5.57 -41.35
N GLU A 798 23.78 -6.79 -41.83
CA GLU A 798 24.72 -7.70 -41.16
C GLU A 798 26.15 -7.14 -41.07
N ARG A 799 26.53 -6.31 -42.04
CA ARG A 799 27.89 -5.75 -42.15
C ARG A 799 27.99 -4.29 -41.73
N GLY A 800 26.90 -3.70 -41.23
CA GLY A 800 26.89 -2.28 -40.83
C GLY A 800 27.17 -1.33 -41.99
N ARG A 801 26.66 -1.66 -43.18
CA ARG A 801 26.83 -0.94 -44.46
C ARG A 801 25.52 -0.24 -44.87
N PRO A 802 25.21 0.94 -44.29
CA PRO A 802 23.96 1.67 -44.56
C PRO A 802 23.82 2.15 -46.00
N ASP A 803 24.93 2.25 -46.73
CA ASP A 803 24.97 2.57 -48.15
C ASP A 803 24.29 1.48 -49.01
N LEU A 804 24.46 0.21 -48.65
CA LEU A 804 23.85 -0.92 -49.37
C LEU A 804 22.34 -0.98 -49.14
N ILE A 805 21.91 -0.74 -47.89
CA ILE A 805 20.49 -0.60 -47.53
C ILE A 805 19.86 0.50 -48.40
N ARG A 806 20.49 1.70 -48.40
CA ARG A 806 20.04 2.86 -49.18
C ARG A 806 19.89 2.55 -50.66
N GLN A 807 20.91 1.95 -51.28
CA GLN A 807 20.90 1.67 -52.72
C GLN A 807 19.85 0.62 -53.09
N ALA A 808 19.72 -0.46 -52.33
CA ALA A 808 18.77 -1.53 -52.59
C ALA A 808 17.31 -1.03 -52.44
N VAL A 809 17.04 -0.34 -51.33
CA VAL A 809 15.76 0.32 -51.03
C VAL A 809 15.37 1.31 -52.13
N GLN A 810 16.28 2.23 -52.48
CA GLN A 810 15.99 3.30 -53.42
C GLN A 810 15.74 2.75 -54.83
N ARG A 811 16.55 1.78 -55.29
CA ARG A 811 16.37 1.15 -56.59
C ARG A 811 15.07 0.35 -56.66
N TYR A 812 14.75 -0.44 -55.63
CA TYR A 812 13.51 -1.20 -55.58
C TYR A 812 12.29 -0.26 -55.61
N ARG A 813 12.28 0.80 -54.80
CA ARG A 813 11.22 1.82 -54.78
C ARG A 813 11.00 2.51 -56.13
N LEU A 814 12.08 2.77 -56.88
CA LEU A 814 11.99 3.39 -58.21
C LEU A 814 11.37 2.45 -59.25
N LEU A 815 11.62 1.13 -59.12
CA LEU A 815 11.19 0.11 -60.09
C LEU A 815 9.81 -0.49 -59.79
N THR A 816 9.32 -0.37 -58.54
CA THR A 816 8.04 -0.94 -58.06
C THR A 816 6.98 0.11 -57.75
N ARG A 817 7.05 1.29 -58.40
CA ARG A 817 6.04 2.37 -58.25
C ARG A 817 4.58 1.91 -58.47
N SER A 818 4.35 0.74 -59.07
CA SER A 818 3.05 0.11 -59.29
C SER A 818 2.72 -1.10 -58.39
N SER A 819 3.62 -1.57 -57.51
CA SER A 819 3.51 -2.87 -56.81
C SER A 819 3.11 -2.79 -55.32
N GLY A 820 2.45 -1.71 -54.90
CA GLY A 820 1.80 -1.61 -53.59
C GLY A 820 2.72 -1.29 -52.39
N PRO A 821 2.37 -0.32 -51.52
CA PRO A 821 3.15 0.06 -50.33
C PRO A 821 3.40 -1.04 -49.28
N ALA A 822 2.62 -2.13 -49.29
CA ALA A 822 2.64 -3.16 -48.24
C ALA A 822 3.91 -4.04 -48.25
N ARG A 823 4.39 -4.46 -49.43
CA ARG A 823 5.62 -5.26 -49.56
C ARG A 823 6.86 -4.46 -49.15
N TRP A 824 6.84 -3.18 -49.52
CA TRP A 824 7.82 -2.17 -49.13
C TRP A 824 7.87 -1.94 -47.61
N GLN A 825 6.71 -1.76 -46.96
CA GLN A 825 6.61 -1.63 -45.51
C GLN A 825 7.13 -2.87 -44.78
N THR A 826 6.77 -4.06 -45.28
CA THR A 826 7.19 -5.34 -44.70
C THR A 826 8.71 -5.49 -44.72
N LEU A 827 9.35 -5.10 -45.83
CA LEU A 827 10.81 -5.09 -45.94
C LEU A 827 11.46 -4.12 -44.92
N CYS A 828 10.96 -2.89 -44.79
CA CYS A 828 11.51 -1.91 -43.84
C CYS A 828 11.35 -2.35 -42.39
N ASN A 829 10.19 -2.90 -42.02
CA ASN A 829 9.93 -3.41 -40.67
C ASN A 829 10.87 -4.56 -40.30
N GLN A 830 11.12 -5.47 -41.24
CA GLN A 830 12.08 -6.58 -41.05
C GLN A 830 13.51 -6.07 -40.85
N LEU A 831 13.93 -5.07 -41.65
CA LEU A 831 15.27 -4.49 -41.56
C LEU A 831 15.49 -3.73 -40.23
N GLU A 832 14.49 -3.02 -39.71
CA GLU A 832 14.54 -2.34 -38.42
C GLU A 832 14.65 -3.30 -37.23
N LEU A 833 13.88 -4.40 -37.29
CA LEU A 833 13.92 -5.44 -36.27
C LEU A 833 15.30 -6.11 -36.20
N ILE A 834 15.93 -6.39 -37.35
CA ILE A 834 17.26 -7.03 -37.43
C ILE A 834 18.38 -6.05 -37.06
N ALA A 835 18.30 -4.79 -37.48
CA ALA A 835 19.31 -3.77 -37.16
C ALA A 835 19.32 -3.41 -35.66
N GLY A 836 18.23 -3.68 -34.94
CA GLY A 836 18.05 -3.34 -33.53
C GLY A 836 17.96 -1.83 -33.27
N GLN A 837 17.84 -1.05 -34.32
CA GLN A 837 17.73 0.39 -34.31
C GLN A 837 16.93 0.83 -35.54
N PRO A 838 16.12 1.89 -35.39
CA PRO A 838 15.13 2.19 -36.40
C PRO A 838 15.83 2.90 -37.58
N LEU A 839 15.44 2.57 -38.82
CA LEU A 839 16.13 3.04 -40.02
C LEU A 839 16.04 4.57 -40.12
N PRO A 840 17.01 5.26 -40.73
CA PRO A 840 16.90 6.70 -40.95
C PRO A 840 15.58 7.09 -41.64
N PRO A 841 14.98 8.25 -41.28
CA PRO A 841 13.62 8.63 -41.70
C PRO A 841 13.38 8.60 -43.21
N GLU A 842 14.42 8.82 -44.01
CA GLU A 842 14.38 8.78 -45.47
C GLU A 842 14.22 7.35 -46.06
N PHE A 843 14.52 6.30 -45.28
CA PHE A 843 14.36 4.89 -45.66
C PHE A 843 13.07 4.28 -45.13
N ARG A 844 12.45 4.91 -44.12
CA ARG A 844 11.12 4.50 -43.74
C ARG A 844 10.18 4.86 -44.88
N PRO A 845 9.18 4.02 -45.21
CA PRO A 845 8.01 4.52 -45.92
C PRO A 845 7.66 5.86 -45.30
N VAL A 846 7.43 6.87 -46.14
CA VAL A 846 6.77 8.08 -45.69
C VAL A 846 5.50 7.55 -45.05
N ALA A 847 5.43 7.52 -43.71
CA ALA A 847 4.15 7.52 -43.04
C ALA A 847 3.41 8.63 -43.76
N THR A 848 2.25 8.34 -44.33
CA THR A 848 1.36 9.33 -44.92
C THR A 848 0.91 10.31 -43.84
N ARG A 849 1.86 11.03 -43.23
CA ARG A 849 1.66 12.19 -42.41
C ARG A 849 1.69 13.36 -43.37
N GLY A 850 0.49 13.74 -43.78
CA GLY A 850 0.23 15.03 -44.41
C GLY A 850 0.38 15.09 -45.92
N VAL A 851 0.39 13.96 -46.65
CA VAL A 851 0.18 14.00 -48.11
C VAL A 851 -1.24 13.56 -48.42
N ASP A 852 -2.08 14.56 -48.67
CA ASP A 852 -3.42 14.43 -49.22
C ASP A 852 -3.36 13.66 -50.56
N PRO A 853 -4.00 12.48 -50.69
CA PRO A 853 -4.04 11.72 -51.94
C PRO A 853 -4.55 12.55 -53.13
N ILE A 854 -5.41 13.55 -52.86
CA ILE A 854 -5.94 14.51 -53.84
C ILE A 854 -4.83 15.38 -54.45
N ARG A 855 -3.76 15.68 -53.68
CA ARG A 855 -2.60 16.44 -54.18
C ARG A 855 -1.61 15.61 -55.00
N LEU A 856 -1.72 14.28 -54.97
CA LEU A 856 -0.89 13.37 -55.77
C LEU A 856 -1.53 12.97 -57.10
N GLY A 857 -2.75 13.43 -57.39
CA GLY A 857 -3.43 13.18 -58.67
C GLY A 857 -3.81 11.72 -58.90
N LEU A 858 -3.87 10.89 -57.85
CA LEU A 858 -4.42 9.54 -57.94
C LEU A 858 -5.94 9.65 -57.89
N GLY A 859 -6.61 9.19 -58.95
CA GLY A 859 -8.07 9.25 -59.06
C GLY A 859 -8.72 8.52 -57.89
N LEU A 860 -9.50 9.25 -57.09
CA LEU A 860 -10.35 8.67 -56.05
C LEU A 860 -11.61 8.01 -56.64
N ASP A 861 -11.73 7.90 -57.96
CA ASP A 861 -12.96 7.41 -58.59
C ASP A 861 -13.14 5.89 -58.42
N ASP A 862 -12.09 5.17 -58.01
CA ASP A 862 -12.11 3.73 -57.75
C ASP A 862 -12.17 3.40 -56.24
N LEU A 863 -13.26 2.75 -55.84
CA LEU A 863 -13.50 2.30 -54.46
C LEU A 863 -12.43 1.32 -53.95
N ASN A 864 -11.85 0.48 -54.82
CA ASN A 864 -10.82 -0.47 -54.39
C ASN A 864 -9.54 0.26 -53.97
N THR A 865 -9.19 1.33 -54.67
CA THR A 865 -8.06 2.19 -54.34
C THR A 865 -8.27 2.91 -53.00
N ARG A 866 -9.48 3.44 -52.73
CA ARG A 866 -9.83 4.03 -51.43
C ARG A 866 -9.75 3.02 -50.30
N PHE A 867 -10.26 1.82 -50.51
CA PHE A 867 -10.25 0.75 -49.52
C PHE A 867 -8.83 0.30 -49.18
N ALA A 868 -7.97 0.13 -50.19
CA ALA A 868 -6.57 -0.24 -49.98
C ALA A 868 -5.81 0.82 -49.16
N LEU A 869 -6.09 2.11 -49.37
CA LEU A 869 -5.49 3.21 -48.61
C LEU A 869 -5.98 3.23 -47.15
N ALA A 870 -7.28 3.04 -46.91
CA ALA A 870 -7.84 2.98 -45.56
C ALA A 870 -7.27 1.79 -44.75
N ASN A 871 -7.14 0.63 -45.39
CA ASN A 871 -6.54 -0.55 -44.77
C ASN A 871 -5.04 -0.35 -44.46
N GLN A 872 -4.30 0.32 -45.35
CA GLN A 872 -2.90 0.66 -45.08
C GLN A 872 -2.74 1.66 -43.92
N ALA A 873 -3.63 2.64 -43.82
CA ALA A 873 -3.65 3.56 -42.68
C ALA A 873 -3.92 2.83 -41.35
N GLN A 874 -4.81 1.83 -41.36
CA GLN A 874 -5.10 0.99 -40.20
C GLN A 874 -3.89 0.16 -39.77
N ILE A 875 -3.22 -0.51 -40.72
CA ILE A 875 -1.99 -1.29 -40.48
C ILE A 875 -0.85 -0.39 -39.96
N ALA A 876 -0.79 0.86 -40.42
CA ALA A 876 0.20 1.84 -39.99
C ALA A 876 -0.11 2.47 -38.61
N GLY A 877 -1.25 2.15 -37.99
CA GLY A 877 -1.67 2.71 -36.71
C GLY A 877 -2.23 4.14 -36.78
N GLU A 878 -2.49 4.67 -37.98
CA GLU A 878 -3.08 6.00 -38.20
C GLU A 878 -4.62 5.88 -38.15
N TYR A 879 -5.15 5.53 -36.98
CA TYR A 879 -6.55 5.12 -36.80
C TYR A 879 -7.58 6.16 -37.22
N GLN A 880 -7.31 7.46 -37.05
CA GLN A 880 -8.26 8.50 -37.48
C GLN A 880 -8.41 8.53 -39.01
N TRP A 881 -7.31 8.39 -39.74
CA TRP A 881 -7.33 8.38 -41.21
C TRP A 881 -7.96 7.13 -41.79
N ALA A 882 -7.70 5.97 -41.17
CA ALA A 882 -8.39 4.74 -41.52
C ALA A 882 -9.89 4.88 -41.30
N MET A 883 -10.31 5.49 -40.19
CA MET A 883 -11.71 5.74 -39.86
C MET A 883 -12.38 6.63 -40.92
N ASP A 884 -11.76 7.76 -41.25
CA ASP A 884 -12.28 8.70 -42.25
C ASP A 884 -12.38 8.05 -43.64
N GLY A 885 -11.38 7.23 -44.01
CA GLY A 885 -11.37 6.47 -45.26
C GLY A 885 -12.50 5.45 -45.37
N TYR A 886 -12.75 4.65 -44.33
CA TYR A 886 -13.88 3.72 -44.31
C TYR A 886 -15.22 4.46 -44.28
N CYS A 887 -15.34 5.56 -43.55
CA CYS A 887 -16.55 6.38 -43.53
C CYS A 887 -16.91 6.93 -44.91
N LEU A 888 -15.94 7.40 -45.70
CA LEU A 888 -16.17 7.88 -47.07
C LEU A 888 -16.66 6.77 -48.00
N ILE A 889 -16.08 5.56 -47.88
CA ILE A 889 -16.53 4.39 -48.65
C ILE A 889 -17.97 4.01 -48.28
N ILE A 890 -18.30 4.03 -46.99
CA ILE A 890 -19.65 3.72 -46.48
C ILE A 890 -20.66 4.79 -46.89
N GLN A 891 -20.27 6.06 -46.97
CA GLN A 891 -21.14 7.15 -47.44
C GLN A 891 -21.52 6.96 -48.91
N GLU A 892 -20.60 6.51 -49.77
CA GLU A 892 -20.86 6.26 -51.19
C GLU A 892 -21.52 4.90 -51.44
N GLN A 893 -21.12 3.87 -50.69
CA GLN A 893 -21.69 2.52 -50.74
C GLN A 893 -22.06 2.05 -49.34
N PRO A 894 -23.27 2.39 -48.86
CA PRO A 894 -23.74 2.01 -47.53
C PRO A 894 -23.83 0.49 -47.31
N ALA A 895 -23.84 -0.32 -48.36
CA ALA A 895 -23.85 -1.79 -48.29
C ALA A 895 -22.45 -2.43 -48.39
N ASN A 896 -21.36 -1.64 -48.39
CA ASN A 896 -20.00 -2.17 -48.50
C ASN A 896 -19.58 -2.88 -47.19
N LEU A 897 -19.86 -4.18 -47.11
CA LEU A 897 -19.65 -5.01 -45.93
C LEU A 897 -18.21 -5.02 -45.46
N ARG A 898 -17.25 -5.03 -46.39
CA ARG A 898 -15.82 -5.06 -46.08
C ARG A 898 -15.36 -3.77 -45.39
N ALA A 899 -15.82 -2.61 -45.86
CA ALA A 899 -15.50 -1.32 -45.25
C ALA A 899 -16.14 -1.15 -43.88
N ARG A 900 -17.41 -1.57 -43.72
CA ARG A 900 -18.11 -1.56 -42.43
C ARG A 900 -17.46 -2.47 -41.40
N TYR A 901 -17.11 -3.69 -41.80
CA TYR A 901 -16.44 -4.64 -40.94
C TYR A 901 -15.07 -4.12 -40.47
N ASN A 902 -14.24 -3.59 -41.38
CA ASN A 902 -12.94 -3.04 -40.98
C ASN A 902 -13.07 -1.78 -40.10
N ARG A 903 -14.08 -0.94 -40.36
CA ARG A 903 -14.43 0.19 -39.48
C ARG A 903 -14.83 -0.28 -38.08
N ALA A 904 -15.60 -1.35 -38.00
CA ALA A 904 -16.01 -1.96 -36.73
C ALA A 904 -14.80 -2.46 -35.93
N VAL A 905 -13.83 -3.11 -36.59
CA VAL A 905 -12.56 -3.57 -35.96
C VAL A 905 -11.76 -2.38 -35.42
N LEU A 906 -11.77 -1.27 -36.14
CA LEU A 906 -11.06 -0.05 -35.75
C LEU A 906 -11.74 0.67 -34.58
N LEU A 907 -13.08 0.73 -34.57
CA LEU A 907 -13.87 1.26 -33.46
C LEU A 907 -13.63 0.43 -32.18
N GLN A 908 -13.55 -0.89 -32.31
CA GLN A 908 -13.19 -1.80 -31.23
C GLN A 908 -11.78 -1.51 -30.69
N GLN A 909 -10.77 -1.42 -31.56
CA GLN A 909 -9.38 -1.11 -31.17
C GLN A 909 -9.23 0.25 -30.47
N THR A 910 -10.13 1.18 -30.76
CA THR A 910 -10.13 2.54 -30.18
C THR A 910 -11.07 2.68 -28.97
N GLY A 911 -11.71 1.59 -28.51
CA GLY A 911 -12.56 1.57 -27.32
C GLY A 911 -13.97 2.13 -27.51
N ARG A 912 -14.44 2.27 -28.77
CA ARG A 912 -15.79 2.75 -29.13
C ARG A 912 -16.73 1.57 -29.39
N MET A 913 -16.94 0.74 -28.37
CA MET A 913 -17.58 -0.57 -28.53
C MET A 913 -19.05 -0.51 -28.99
N ASN A 914 -19.84 0.45 -28.53
CA ASN A 914 -21.24 0.60 -28.96
C ASN A 914 -21.37 0.84 -30.48
N GLU A 915 -20.50 1.69 -31.03
CA GLU A 915 -20.50 1.98 -32.47
C GLU A 915 -19.90 0.82 -33.27
N ALA A 916 -18.91 0.13 -32.71
CA ALA A 916 -18.40 -1.10 -33.31
C ALA A 916 -19.51 -2.16 -33.40
N HIS A 917 -20.30 -2.32 -32.33
CA HIS A 917 -21.41 -3.26 -32.25
C HIS A 917 -22.49 -2.95 -33.31
N GLU A 918 -22.86 -1.69 -33.49
CA GLU A 918 -23.82 -1.29 -34.53
C GLU A 918 -23.34 -1.65 -35.95
N GLU A 919 -22.05 -1.44 -36.24
CA GLU A 919 -21.46 -1.80 -37.54
C GLU A 919 -21.36 -3.32 -37.74
N TYR A 920 -21.01 -4.09 -36.69
CA TYR A 920 -21.02 -5.55 -36.78
C TYR A 920 -22.41 -6.11 -37.00
N ARG A 921 -23.41 -5.61 -36.27
CA ARG A 921 -24.81 -6.01 -36.45
C ARG A 921 -25.29 -5.72 -37.86
N PHE A 922 -24.97 -4.55 -38.41
CA PHE A 922 -25.28 -4.23 -39.80
C PHE A 922 -24.65 -5.22 -40.78
N VAL A 923 -23.37 -5.58 -40.58
CA VAL A 923 -22.66 -6.50 -41.47
C VAL A 923 -23.27 -7.90 -41.43
N VAL A 924 -23.58 -8.38 -40.22
CA VAL A 924 -24.15 -9.71 -39.96
C VAL A 924 -25.57 -9.84 -40.51
N ASP A 925 -26.41 -8.81 -40.30
CA ASP A 925 -27.81 -8.83 -40.72
C ASP A 925 -27.97 -8.61 -42.24
N HIS A 926 -26.88 -8.34 -42.97
CA HIS A 926 -26.94 -8.05 -44.39
C HIS A 926 -27.17 -9.33 -45.22
N PRO A 927 -28.03 -9.30 -46.26
CA PRO A 927 -28.33 -10.48 -47.08
C PRO A 927 -27.10 -11.15 -47.73
N ASP A 928 -26.08 -10.35 -48.09
CA ASP A 928 -24.84 -10.82 -48.74
C ASP A 928 -23.75 -11.29 -47.76
N PHE A 929 -24.06 -11.37 -46.46
CA PHE A 929 -23.09 -11.72 -45.42
C PHE A 929 -22.44 -13.09 -45.65
N ASP A 930 -23.22 -14.08 -46.09
CA ASP A 930 -22.70 -15.44 -46.34
C ASP A 930 -21.65 -15.46 -47.47
N ALA A 931 -21.88 -14.69 -48.54
CA ALA A 931 -20.93 -14.55 -49.64
C ALA A 931 -19.67 -13.78 -49.20
N PHE A 932 -19.84 -12.76 -48.36
CA PHE A 932 -18.73 -11.98 -47.81
C PHE A 932 -17.79 -12.83 -46.95
N VAL A 933 -18.34 -13.70 -46.10
CA VAL A 933 -17.55 -14.55 -45.20
C VAL A 933 -16.81 -15.64 -45.95
N LEU A 934 -17.42 -16.25 -46.97
CA LEU A 934 -16.75 -17.26 -47.79
C LEU A 934 -15.50 -16.70 -48.49
N GLN A 935 -15.49 -15.39 -48.79
CA GLN A 935 -14.33 -14.70 -49.34
C GLN A 935 -13.31 -14.30 -48.27
N GLU A 936 -13.75 -14.05 -47.03
CA GLU A 936 -12.91 -13.61 -45.92
C GLU A 936 -13.19 -14.43 -44.64
N PRO A 937 -12.73 -15.70 -44.55
CA PRO A 937 -13.01 -16.58 -43.42
C PRO A 937 -12.47 -16.06 -42.07
N SER A 938 -11.48 -15.17 -42.11
CA SER A 938 -10.93 -14.49 -40.92
C SER A 938 -11.95 -13.61 -40.18
N THR A 939 -13.05 -13.25 -40.85
CA THR A 939 -14.20 -12.53 -40.28
C THR A 939 -14.82 -13.28 -39.11
N LEU A 940 -14.87 -14.62 -39.19
CA LEU A 940 -15.39 -15.50 -38.14
C LEU A 940 -14.62 -15.38 -36.83
N VAL A 941 -13.29 -15.40 -36.93
CA VAL A 941 -12.40 -15.32 -35.77
C VAL A 941 -12.51 -13.95 -35.10
N SER A 942 -12.68 -12.89 -35.87
CA SER A 942 -12.86 -11.55 -35.29
C SER A 942 -14.21 -11.39 -34.61
N THR A 943 -15.31 -11.89 -35.18
CA THR A 943 -16.63 -11.94 -34.54
C THR A 943 -16.60 -12.74 -33.23
N ALA A 944 -15.88 -13.86 -33.21
CA ALA A 944 -15.60 -14.63 -32.00
C ALA A 944 -14.78 -13.84 -30.96
N VAL A 945 -13.74 -13.10 -31.38
CA VAL A 945 -12.94 -12.24 -30.48
C VAL A 945 -13.76 -11.09 -29.89
N LEU A 946 -14.67 -10.50 -30.67
CA LEU A 946 -15.57 -9.44 -30.25
C LEU A 946 -16.54 -9.88 -29.17
N SER A 947 -17.14 -11.07 -29.33
CA SER A 947 -17.99 -11.63 -28.30
C SER A 947 -17.26 -11.73 -26.96
N GLY A 948 -15.99 -12.16 -26.97
CA GLY A 948 -15.17 -12.25 -25.77
C GLY A 948 -14.80 -10.90 -25.15
N GLN A 949 -14.76 -9.81 -25.94
CA GLN A 949 -14.54 -8.46 -25.40
C GLN A 949 -15.81 -7.83 -24.84
N ALA A 950 -16.95 -7.96 -25.53
CA ALA A 950 -18.25 -7.54 -25.03
C ALA A 950 -18.59 -8.24 -23.69
N ALA A 951 -18.24 -9.51 -23.55
CA ALA A 951 -18.37 -10.25 -22.30
C ALA A 951 -17.58 -9.59 -21.14
N ARG A 952 -16.39 -9.05 -21.40
CA ARG A 952 -15.56 -8.38 -20.36
C ARG A 952 -16.14 -7.03 -19.93
N GLU A 953 -16.90 -6.38 -20.80
CA GLU A 953 -17.54 -5.09 -20.53
C GLU A 953 -18.95 -5.23 -19.94
N ALA A 954 -19.37 -6.47 -19.64
CA ALA A 954 -20.68 -6.82 -19.09
C ALA A 954 -21.87 -6.51 -20.02
N ASP A 955 -21.64 -6.43 -21.33
CA ASP A 955 -22.71 -6.37 -22.34
C ASP A 955 -23.03 -7.80 -22.83
N TYR A 956 -23.78 -8.53 -22.01
CA TYR A 956 -24.04 -9.96 -22.19
C TYR A 956 -24.88 -10.24 -23.45
N ASP A 957 -25.89 -9.42 -23.74
CA ASP A 957 -26.78 -9.62 -24.88
C ASP A 957 -26.02 -9.46 -26.20
N SER A 958 -25.20 -8.41 -26.32
CA SER A 958 -24.34 -8.20 -27.48
C SER A 958 -23.26 -9.27 -27.63
N SER A 959 -22.69 -9.71 -26.51
CA SER A 959 -21.68 -10.78 -26.49
C SER A 959 -22.25 -12.10 -27.00
N ILE A 960 -23.41 -12.51 -26.48
CA ILE A 960 -24.10 -13.73 -26.89
C ILE A 960 -24.50 -13.65 -28.37
N TYR A 961 -25.12 -12.54 -28.78
CA TYR A 961 -25.54 -12.33 -30.17
C TYR A 961 -24.39 -12.53 -31.16
N LEU A 962 -23.26 -11.85 -30.93
CA LEU A 962 -22.09 -11.94 -31.81
C LEU A 962 -21.49 -13.35 -31.83
N ALA A 963 -21.46 -14.03 -30.69
CA ALA A 963 -20.94 -15.39 -30.61
C ALA A 963 -21.85 -16.41 -31.30
N GLU A 964 -23.17 -16.24 -31.19
CA GLU A 964 -24.16 -17.09 -31.87
C GLU A 964 -24.03 -16.93 -33.38
N GLU A 965 -23.89 -15.70 -33.86
CA GLU A 965 -23.74 -15.43 -35.29
C GLU A 965 -22.42 -15.97 -35.83
N ALA A 966 -21.32 -15.84 -35.08
CA ALA A 966 -20.06 -16.48 -35.42
C ALA A 966 -20.20 -18.01 -35.50
N ALA A 967 -20.89 -18.64 -34.56
CA ALA A 967 -21.10 -20.09 -34.53
C ALA A 967 -22.02 -20.56 -35.66
N ARG A 968 -23.13 -19.85 -35.93
CA ARG A 968 -24.03 -20.14 -37.07
C ARG A 968 -23.30 -20.05 -38.40
N LEU A 969 -22.47 -19.03 -38.56
CA LEU A 969 -21.69 -18.81 -39.76
C LEU A 969 -20.59 -19.87 -39.94
N ALA A 970 -19.90 -20.24 -38.85
CA ALA A 970 -18.90 -21.30 -38.87
C ALA A 970 -19.53 -22.66 -39.21
N ASN A 971 -20.76 -22.91 -38.73
CA ASN A 971 -21.49 -24.14 -39.00
C ASN A 971 -21.97 -24.23 -40.46
N ARG A 972 -22.30 -23.10 -41.10
CA ARG A 972 -22.67 -23.03 -42.52
C ARG A 972 -21.48 -23.13 -43.46
N THR A 973 -20.32 -22.57 -43.08
CA THR A 973 -19.12 -22.50 -43.92
C THR A 973 -18.15 -23.68 -43.70
N GLY A 974 -18.25 -24.39 -42.57
CA GLY A 974 -17.33 -25.46 -42.20
C GLY A 974 -15.96 -24.99 -41.72
N HIS A 975 -15.72 -23.67 -41.62
CA HIS A 975 -14.46 -23.08 -41.17
C HIS A 975 -14.59 -22.55 -39.74
N TYR A 976 -13.55 -22.77 -38.92
CA TYR A 976 -13.42 -22.22 -37.55
C TYR A 976 -14.59 -22.57 -36.60
N LEU A 977 -15.28 -23.69 -36.83
CA LEU A 977 -16.41 -24.13 -36.00
C LEU A 977 -15.99 -24.37 -34.54
N GLY A 978 -14.77 -24.86 -34.32
CA GLY A 978 -14.18 -24.99 -32.99
C GLY A 978 -14.02 -23.65 -32.29
N GLU A 979 -13.34 -22.69 -32.93
CA GLU A 979 -13.13 -21.33 -32.37
C GLU A 979 -14.46 -20.61 -32.08
N ALA A 980 -15.40 -20.67 -33.02
CA ALA A 980 -16.68 -19.97 -32.90
C ALA A 980 -17.56 -20.58 -31.80
N SER A 981 -17.60 -21.91 -31.71
CA SER A 981 -18.33 -22.60 -30.63
C SER A 981 -17.68 -22.34 -29.26
N TYR A 982 -16.36 -22.22 -29.20
CA TYR A 982 -15.65 -21.88 -27.97
C TYR A 982 -15.92 -20.44 -27.53
N ALA A 983 -15.99 -19.50 -28.47
CA ALA A 983 -16.37 -18.12 -28.18
C ALA A 983 -17.82 -18.00 -27.69
N LEU A 984 -18.73 -18.78 -28.26
CA LEU A 984 -20.12 -18.90 -27.79
C LEU A 984 -20.22 -19.47 -26.37
N ALA A 985 -19.43 -20.50 -26.06
CA ALA A 985 -19.32 -21.04 -24.72
C ALA A 985 -18.88 -19.97 -23.70
N ARG A 986 -17.90 -19.14 -24.06
CA ARG A 986 -17.39 -18.04 -23.21
C ARG A 986 -18.45 -16.96 -22.97
N ALA A 987 -19.16 -16.54 -24.02
CA ALA A 987 -20.19 -15.52 -23.92
C ALA A 987 -21.30 -15.95 -22.93
N HIS A 988 -21.83 -17.16 -23.10
CA HIS A 988 -22.84 -17.71 -22.17
C HIS A 988 -22.28 -17.98 -20.77
N ALA A 989 -21.03 -18.42 -20.64
CA ALA A 989 -20.42 -18.66 -19.33
C ALA A 989 -20.31 -17.37 -18.51
N VAL A 990 -19.94 -16.26 -19.13
CA VAL A 990 -19.91 -14.96 -18.44
C VAL A 990 -21.31 -14.48 -18.10
N ALA A 991 -22.25 -14.54 -19.05
CA ALA A 991 -23.65 -14.18 -18.82
C ALA A 991 -24.30 -15.01 -17.71
N SER A 992 -23.87 -16.27 -17.54
CA SER A 992 -24.37 -17.17 -16.50
C SER A 992 -24.15 -16.67 -15.07
N SER A 993 -23.18 -15.78 -14.88
CA SER A 993 -22.89 -15.15 -13.60
C SER A 993 -23.97 -14.14 -13.20
N ALA A 994 -24.71 -13.60 -14.17
CA ALA A 994 -25.84 -12.70 -13.97
C ALA A 994 -27.20 -13.43 -14.07
N ASP A 995 -27.35 -14.36 -15.02
CA ASP A 995 -28.54 -15.23 -15.16
C ASP A 995 -28.12 -16.70 -15.33
N PRO A 996 -28.34 -17.57 -14.32
CA PRO A 996 -28.00 -18.99 -14.38
C PRO A 996 -28.63 -19.76 -15.55
N SER A 997 -29.67 -19.25 -16.22
CA SER A 997 -30.28 -19.89 -17.39
C SER A 997 -29.29 -20.13 -18.55
N HIS A 998 -28.20 -19.35 -18.62
CA HIS A 998 -27.16 -19.49 -19.63
C HIS A 998 -26.12 -20.60 -19.38
N LEU A 999 -26.17 -21.30 -18.23
CA LEU A 999 -25.26 -22.42 -17.93
C LEU A 999 -25.38 -23.58 -18.93
N GLY A 1000 -26.61 -24.00 -19.24
CA GLY A 1000 -26.86 -25.09 -20.20
C GLY A 1000 -26.30 -24.77 -21.59
N PRO A 1001 -26.70 -23.63 -22.19
CA PRO A 1001 -26.14 -23.18 -23.47
C PRO A 1001 -24.61 -23.08 -23.51
N ALA A 1002 -23.98 -22.64 -22.41
CA ALA A 1002 -22.51 -22.56 -22.31
C ALA A 1002 -21.85 -23.94 -22.37
N VAL A 1003 -22.43 -24.93 -21.68
CA VAL A 1003 -21.97 -26.33 -21.66
C VAL A 1003 -22.12 -26.97 -23.05
N ASP A 1004 -23.27 -26.78 -23.70
CA ASP A 1004 -23.54 -27.34 -25.03
C ASP A 1004 -22.58 -26.80 -26.10
N ALA A 1005 -22.34 -25.48 -26.09
CA ALA A 1005 -21.39 -24.83 -26.99
C ALA A 1005 -19.94 -25.28 -26.75
N LEU A 1006 -19.55 -25.51 -25.49
CA LEU A 1006 -18.21 -25.98 -25.13
C LEU A 1006 -17.98 -27.43 -25.60
N LEU A 1007 -18.98 -28.30 -25.45
CA LEU A 1007 -18.96 -29.66 -25.99
C LEU A 1007 -18.86 -29.66 -27.51
N GLN A 1008 -19.56 -28.75 -28.19
CA GLN A 1008 -19.47 -28.59 -29.63
C GLN A 1008 -18.07 -28.13 -30.07
N ALA A 1009 -17.44 -27.21 -29.33
CA ALA A 1009 -16.07 -26.78 -29.58
C ALA A 1009 -15.07 -27.93 -29.46
N GLY A 1010 -15.15 -28.72 -28.37
CA GLY A 1010 -14.25 -29.85 -28.14
C GLY A 1010 -14.43 -31.00 -29.12
N ARG A 1011 -15.64 -31.20 -29.67
CA ARG A 1011 -15.86 -32.19 -30.75
C ARG A 1011 -15.15 -31.82 -32.04
N GLN A 1012 -14.91 -30.54 -32.30
CA GLN A 1012 -14.26 -30.05 -33.51
C GLN A 1012 -12.75 -29.91 -33.35
N ASP A 1013 -12.31 -29.46 -32.17
CA ASP A 1013 -10.89 -29.39 -31.81
C ASP A 1013 -10.73 -29.74 -30.31
N PRO A 1014 -10.26 -30.96 -30.00
CA PRO A 1014 -10.08 -31.45 -28.64
C PRO A 1014 -9.19 -30.57 -27.75
N ASP A 1015 -8.27 -29.78 -28.33
CA ASP A 1015 -7.34 -28.94 -27.59
C ASP A 1015 -8.03 -27.75 -26.89
N PHE A 1016 -9.23 -27.35 -27.34
CA PHE A 1016 -10.03 -26.29 -26.71
C PHE A 1016 -10.41 -26.64 -25.27
N ILE A 1017 -10.78 -27.90 -25.00
CA ILE A 1017 -11.22 -28.33 -23.66
C ILE A 1017 -10.01 -28.62 -22.77
N GLY A 1018 -8.99 -29.31 -23.28
CA GLY A 1018 -7.86 -29.79 -22.46
C GLY A 1018 -6.88 -28.70 -22.02
N SER A 1019 -6.62 -27.68 -22.85
CA SER A 1019 -5.57 -26.69 -22.58
C SER A 1019 -6.06 -25.24 -22.46
N ARG A 1020 -7.09 -24.86 -23.23
CA ARG A 1020 -7.62 -23.48 -23.27
C ARG A 1020 -8.66 -23.25 -22.18
N PHE A 1021 -9.67 -24.12 -22.04
CA PHE A 1021 -10.71 -23.99 -21.01
C PHE A 1021 -10.12 -23.91 -19.59
N ALA A 1022 -9.20 -24.79 -19.22
CA ALA A 1022 -8.61 -24.84 -17.87
C ALA A 1022 -7.77 -23.59 -17.49
N ARG A 1023 -7.48 -22.70 -18.44
CA ARG A 1023 -6.67 -21.49 -18.24
C ARG A 1023 -7.39 -20.21 -18.65
N ASP A 1024 -8.65 -20.29 -19.07
CA ASP A 1024 -9.40 -19.14 -19.57
C ASP A 1024 -10.15 -18.45 -18.42
N PRO A 1025 -9.71 -17.24 -18.02
CA PRO A 1025 -10.24 -16.55 -16.85
C PRO A 1025 -11.70 -16.13 -17.01
N MET A 1026 -12.27 -16.21 -18.21
CA MET A 1026 -13.69 -15.93 -18.44
C MET A 1026 -14.62 -16.98 -17.82
N PHE A 1027 -14.07 -18.12 -17.39
CA PHE A 1027 -14.78 -19.17 -16.66
C PHE A 1027 -14.36 -19.23 -15.17
N ASP A 1028 -13.56 -18.25 -14.69
CA ASP A 1028 -13.06 -18.21 -13.32
C ASP A 1028 -14.20 -18.19 -12.30
N GLY A 1029 -14.05 -18.99 -11.24
CA GLY A 1029 -15.04 -19.11 -10.16
C GLY A 1029 -16.15 -20.13 -10.41
N ARG A 1030 -16.30 -20.66 -11.63
CA ARG A 1030 -17.31 -21.69 -11.98
C ARG A 1030 -16.76 -22.92 -12.69
N HIS A 1031 -15.44 -23.03 -12.88
CA HIS A 1031 -14.79 -24.20 -13.47
C HIS A 1031 -15.21 -25.53 -12.86
N ALA A 1032 -15.39 -25.60 -11.53
CA ALA A 1032 -15.84 -26.82 -10.87
C ALA A 1032 -17.27 -27.22 -11.26
N GLU A 1033 -18.16 -26.25 -11.43
CA GLU A 1033 -19.57 -26.45 -11.80
C GLU A 1033 -19.71 -26.86 -13.27
N PHE A 1034 -18.92 -26.25 -14.16
CA PHE A 1034 -18.81 -26.69 -15.55
C PHE A 1034 -18.20 -28.10 -15.65
N ALA A 1035 -17.17 -28.41 -14.88
CA ALA A 1035 -16.55 -29.74 -14.86
C ALA A 1035 -17.52 -30.82 -14.35
N GLU A 1036 -18.41 -30.50 -13.41
CA GLU A 1036 -19.44 -31.41 -12.90
C GLU A 1036 -20.55 -31.67 -13.94
N LEU A 1037 -21.03 -30.62 -14.62
CA LEU A 1037 -22.06 -30.72 -15.67
C LEU A 1037 -21.57 -31.44 -16.94
N LEU A 1038 -20.27 -31.39 -17.22
CA LEU A 1038 -19.63 -32.07 -18.35
C LEU A 1038 -19.27 -33.54 -18.07
N GLY A 1039 -19.62 -34.09 -16.91
CA GLY A 1039 -19.42 -35.52 -16.57
C GLY A 1039 -18.21 -35.83 -15.67
N GLY A 1040 -17.54 -34.80 -15.12
CA GLY A 1040 -16.48 -34.94 -14.13
C GLY A 1040 -15.08 -34.54 -14.65
N PRO A 1041 -14.12 -34.26 -13.74
CA PRO A 1041 -12.79 -33.73 -14.07
C PRO A 1041 -11.87 -34.72 -14.82
N GLU A 1042 -12.17 -36.02 -14.80
CA GLU A 1042 -11.37 -37.06 -15.48
C GLU A 1042 -11.73 -37.25 -16.96
N SER A 1043 -12.86 -36.70 -17.43
CA SER A 1043 -13.38 -36.92 -18.78
C SER A 1043 -12.60 -36.21 -19.90
N PHE A 1044 -11.62 -35.37 -19.54
CA PHE A 1044 -10.95 -34.44 -20.48
C PHE A 1044 -9.43 -34.32 -20.31
N LEU A 1045 -8.80 -35.19 -19.50
CA LEU A 1045 -7.34 -35.34 -19.57
C LEU A 1045 -7.02 -36.16 -20.83
N PRO A 1046 -6.08 -35.73 -21.69
CA PRO A 1046 -5.66 -36.55 -22.82
C PRO A 1046 -5.21 -37.89 -22.26
N THR A 1047 -5.87 -38.96 -22.70
CA THR A 1047 -5.37 -40.30 -22.38
C THR A 1047 -3.96 -40.44 -22.98
N PRO A 1048 -3.08 -41.29 -22.44
CA PRO A 1048 -1.72 -41.49 -22.97
C PRO A 1048 -1.66 -41.80 -24.47
N ASP A 1049 -2.80 -42.18 -25.05
CA ASP A 1049 -2.97 -42.60 -26.44
C ASP A 1049 -3.50 -41.47 -27.35
N GLY A 1050 -3.72 -40.26 -26.82
CA GLY A 1050 -4.10 -39.07 -27.59
C GLY A 1050 -5.55 -39.02 -28.08
N ARG A 1051 -6.47 -39.70 -27.39
CA ARG A 1051 -7.92 -39.51 -27.55
C ARG A 1051 -8.51 -38.68 -26.42
#